data_AF-A0A9Q9UFS7-F1
#
_entry.id   AF-A0A9Q9UFS7-F1
#
_cell.length_a   1.000
_cell.length_b   1.000
_cell.length_c   1.000
_cell.angle_alpha   90.00
_cell.angle_beta   90.00
_cell.angle_gamma   90.00
#
_symmetry.space_group_name_H-M   'P 1'
#
loop_
_entity.id
_entity.type
_entity.pdbx_description
1 polymer ?
#
loop_
_entity_poly.entity_id
_entity_poly.type
_entity_poly.pdbx_seq_one_letter_code
_entity_poly.pdbx_strand_id
1 'polypeptide(L)'
;MSAHASTRPNGTNGSTASVKGQLDASKLKFDLTTALKDVPKPGSAELWEQNVATDHMVTCRWTVQNGWEDPVIKAFGDLTISPLASCLHYATQCFEGMKVYRGYDNRVRLFRPDRNAKRLVMSAERVSLPGFDPEQLVELIKALVRVDAKRWLSEPGSFRYIRPALIGTGRQLGVQIPKEAILMVTLVCWPDFSTEVPPGVEPRSDLRLITSRNDTIRAWPGGFGYAKVGANYGPSFASHCEAQQAGYDQVLWLLGEEGQVTEAGASNFFAVVRDEKTSKPVLLTAPLTDRVILDGVTRRSVLDLVGSRLSEELEVREAKFSIKDIEKTWRNGLLQEAFVSGTAFFIKNVSTIRVGDFNIDLPQKQDDGSAFGPRIKNWLKDIIALEHALQATIREHAGLRYGICDEKVDGVPLFRQIRTFDSQDVMKVVTSRPRAGEGDGMSDELLSRDLESRHSELWPENKPAWRVVVLKHTNNCKSHRSLTMHIAFFAHHAIADGLSGVAFHASLMNDLKLDTPISAKWPLELNEIQDPPPTIEESVDCLSCNCTVCTTPDKSDDPVWAGGPISTAPTENYESLVRIVTVPAAPFSDLLRKCKQANVTVTGLLHAIICTSLRSSIKEDVSGFRAVTPFSARRHTGASDAEIVNHISYLTSYISQQELQRFQNSARGSAAEEQHIIDLARRFSNEVATKVKEFPHGSHDRMAPETKSELVREWIVLIPDVEGSLETRMRVRETHIEEMLKHIDSGLFQMGGGTLDGDSVDGSAIIARAKSEAHVLAVLKNDVYARSGVWDLENIKFIPSTSTMESIAILQKGKGLTQANVNLPPLKEHQVYVKVEHAAFNPTDRLALDVNAFGDDAVLGCDFAGEVVDVHSTVTKLKPGDSIAGFVWGGEIKGLGAYSMYTIADERLSFKIPENINPAEASSVPLAANTAWLALFSDDCLALNANKAASKTPLLIWGGNTTVGYFAIQIAKLYNIEVATTCSPKNFDKMRQAGATYVFDYNDEDVVSKIRSALPNLQHVFDTVGNETSSATAARSVSQPEGVLCTVRPGKANTQDVPSHVKVTDVFVFTAFPTEHSYRGKAHWPVKMNDHKLSADFHSQLETLLGNGSLKPSPVRLMGQLSPSSVERAMDLNRQGSISGEKLVFEGFP
;
A
#
# COMPACT_ATOMS: atom_id res chain seq x y z
N MET A 1 49.36 21.01 31.50
CA MET A 1 49.89 22.23 32.13
C MET A 1 49.44 23.44 31.32
N SER A 2 48.88 24.43 32.04
CA SER A 2 48.69 25.86 31.73
C SER A 2 48.04 26.35 30.42
N ALA A 3 46.76 26.72 30.55
CA ALA A 3 46.09 28.00 30.24
C ALA A 3 46.65 29.00 29.18
N HIS A 4 45.75 29.43 28.28
CA HIS A 4 45.47 30.85 27.93
C HIS A 4 44.10 30.92 27.21
N ALA A 5 43.02 31.31 27.91
CA ALA A 5 42.49 32.68 28.05
C ALA A 5 41.84 33.23 26.75
N SER A 6 40.51 33.12 26.68
CA SER A 6 39.64 33.75 25.68
C SER A 6 39.45 35.24 25.99
N THR A 7 39.82 36.11 25.06
CA THR A 7 39.45 37.53 25.09
C THR A 7 38.32 37.80 24.10
N ARG A 8 37.14 38.13 24.61
CA ARG A 8 36.09 38.84 23.85
C ARG A 8 36.39 40.35 23.87
N PRO A 9 36.10 41.11 22.82
CA PRO A 9 35.96 42.56 22.92
C PRO A 9 34.47 42.96 23.00
N ASN A 10 34.08 43.59 24.11
CA ASN A 10 33.02 44.61 24.15
C ASN A 10 33.72 45.96 23.86
N GLY A 11 33.23 46.95 23.14
CA GLY A 11 31.99 47.22 22.42
C GLY A 11 32.01 48.73 22.09
N THR A 12 31.44 49.17 20.98
CA THR A 12 31.06 50.58 20.78
C THR A 12 29.77 50.67 19.97
N ASN A 13 28.83 51.46 20.52
CA ASN A 13 27.55 51.81 19.91
C ASN A 13 27.74 52.57 18.59
N GLY A 14 26.95 52.21 17.58
CA GLY A 14 26.77 53.01 16.37
C GLY A 14 25.96 52.28 15.32
N SER A 15 24.68 52.68 15.17
CA SER A 15 23.78 52.33 14.07
C SER A 15 23.42 50.86 13.93
N THR A 16 22.15 50.52 14.14
CA THR A 16 21.47 49.36 13.54
C THR A 16 21.69 49.40 12.03
N ALA A 17 22.78 48.82 11.56
CA ALA A 17 22.99 48.53 10.15
C ALA A 17 21.85 47.61 9.74
N SER A 18 21.03 48.06 8.78
CA SER A 18 19.96 47.27 8.21
C SER A 18 20.50 45.90 7.81
N VAL A 19 19.81 44.84 8.23
CA VAL A 19 20.11 43.48 7.77
C VAL A 19 19.95 43.50 6.25
N LYS A 20 21.06 43.48 5.51
CA LYS A 20 21.07 43.39 4.04
C LYS A 20 20.31 42.14 3.61
N GLY A 21 19.63 42.19 2.46
CA GLY A 21 18.71 41.12 2.01
C GLY A 21 19.33 39.73 2.10
N GLN A 22 18.70 38.83 2.84
CA GLN A 22 19.06 37.42 2.89
C GLN A 22 18.46 36.68 1.69
N LEU A 23 19.07 35.56 1.30
CA LEU A 23 18.48 34.68 0.29
C LEU A 23 17.16 34.14 0.84
N ASP A 24 16.08 34.33 0.09
CA ASP A 24 14.73 33.99 0.56
C ASP A 24 13.97 33.26 -0.54
N ALA A 25 13.80 31.95 -0.37
CA ALA A 25 13.11 31.09 -1.32
C ALA A 25 11.61 31.38 -1.39
N SER A 26 11.01 32.02 -0.38
CA SER A 26 9.58 32.38 -0.40
C SER A 26 9.28 33.50 -1.41
N LYS A 27 10.29 34.27 -1.81
CA LYS A 27 10.19 35.34 -2.82
C LYS A 27 10.48 34.87 -4.24
N LEU A 28 10.57 33.56 -4.45
CA LEU A 28 10.87 32.95 -5.74
C LEU A 28 9.84 33.35 -6.80
N LYS A 29 10.33 33.92 -7.91
CA LYS A 29 9.53 34.25 -9.09
C LYS A 29 9.65 33.16 -10.15
N PHE A 30 8.57 32.95 -10.91
CA PHE A 30 8.51 31.96 -11.97
C PHE A 30 8.37 32.64 -13.34
N ASP A 31 9.35 32.42 -14.21
CA ASP A 31 9.40 32.87 -15.61
C ASP A 31 9.58 31.63 -16.51
N LEU A 32 8.53 30.83 -16.62
CA LEU A 32 8.58 29.50 -17.22
C LEU A 32 8.56 29.58 -18.75
N THR A 33 9.44 28.80 -19.40
CA THR A 33 9.45 28.71 -20.87
C THR A 33 8.34 27.79 -21.38
N THR A 34 7.74 28.18 -22.51
CA THR A 34 6.86 27.32 -23.30
C THR A 34 7.60 26.59 -24.43
N ALA A 35 8.81 27.03 -24.76
CA ALA A 35 9.71 26.37 -25.71
C ALA A 35 10.49 25.25 -24.98
N LEU A 36 9.90 24.06 -24.93
CA LEU A 36 10.45 22.89 -24.25
C LEU A 36 11.47 22.15 -25.15
N LYS A 37 12.61 21.73 -24.60
CA LYS A 37 13.67 20.99 -25.32
C LYS A 37 13.39 19.50 -25.31
N ASP A 38 13.81 18.71 -26.30
CA ASP A 38 13.63 17.26 -26.26
C ASP A 38 14.35 16.58 -25.09
N VAL A 39 13.71 15.56 -24.50
CA VAL A 39 14.31 14.74 -23.44
C VAL A 39 15.16 13.65 -24.10
N PRO A 40 16.48 13.55 -23.82
CA PRO A 40 17.32 12.50 -24.36
C PRO A 40 16.79 11.11 -24.00
N LYS A 41 16.89 10.17 -24.95
CA LYS A 41 16.52 8.78 -24.70
C LYS A 41 17.53 8.13 -23.74
N PRO A 42 17.12 7.19 -22.87
CA PRO A 42 18.06 6.42 -22.06
C PRO A 42 19.14 5.76 -22.92
N GLY A 43 20.41 5.84 -22.50
CA GLY A 43 21.55 5.24 -23.20
C GLY A 43 21.94 5.90 -24.53
N SER A 44 21.32 7.02 -24.92
CA SER A 44 21.62 7.71 -26.18
C SER A 44 22.99 8.41 -26.15
N ALA A 45 23.56 8.68 -27.33
CA ALA A 45 24.85 9.37 -27.43
C ALA A 45 24.82 10.77 -26.78
N GLU A 46 23.69 11.47 -26.91
CA GLU A 46 23.47 12.80 -26.34
C GLU A 46 23.52 12.79 -24.80
N LEU A 47 23.10 11.70 -24.14
CA LEU A 47 23.23 11.56 -22.68
C LEU A 47 24.70 11.48 -22.25
N TRP A 48 25.55 10.83 -23.06
CA TRP A 48 26.97 10.65 -22.78
C TRP A 48 27.81 11.91 -22.99
N GLU A 49 27.32 12.86 -23.80
CA GLU A 49 27.95 14.17 -24.01
C GLU A 49 27.90 15.07 -22.77
N GLN A 50 27.02 14.78 -21.79
CA GLN A 50 26.90 15.52 -20.51
C GLN A 50 26.62 17.02 -20.67
N ASN A 51 26.08 17.44 -21.82
CA ASN A 51 25.82 18.85 -22.17
C ASN A 51 24.32 19.20 -22.17
N VAL A 52 23.43 18.23 -21.89
CA VAL A 52 21.98 18.44 -21.90
C VAL A 52 21.44 18.82 -20.52
N ALA A 53 21.07 20.08 -20.36
CA ALA A 53 20.34 20.60 -19.20
C ALA A 53 18.83 20.62 -19.44
N THR A 54 18.05 20.60 -18.36
CA THR A 54 16.58 20.67 -18.39
C THR A 54 16.08 22.03 -18.91
N ASP A 55 14.75 22.19 -18.99
CA ASP A 55 14.11 23.38 -19.56
C ASP A 55 14.41 24.65 -18.76
N HIS A 56 14.55 24.54 -17.43
CA HIS A 56 14.69 25.69 -16.53
C HIS A 56 15.97 25.67 -15.68
N MET A 57 16.28 26.82 -15.10
CA MET A 57 17.32 27.00 -14.07
C MET A 57 16.87 28.01 -13.01
N VAL A 58 17.43 27.92 -11.80
CA VAL A 58 17.30 28.99 -10.79
C VAL A 58 18.48 29.95 -10.96
N THR A 59 18.21 31.25 -10.88
CA THR A 59 19.23 32.29 -10.74
C THR A 59 18.87 33.26 -9.61
N CYS A 60 19.87 33.66 -8.82
CA CYS A 60 19.71 34.68 -7.80
C CYS A 60 20.97 35.56 -7.74
N ARG A 61 20.81 36.86 -7.95
CA ARG A 61 21.92 37.82 -7.89
C ARG A 61 22.12 38.29 -6.46
N TRP A 62 23.36 38.61 -6.13
CA TRP A 62 23.75 39.25 -4.89
C TRP A 62 24.63 40.47 -5.18
N THR A 63 24.42 41.56 -4.45
CA THR A 63 25.30 42.74 -4.48
C THR A 63 25.69 43.18 -3.08
N VAL A 64 26.87 43.79 -2.95
CA VAL A 64 27.32 44.34 -1.66
C VAL A 64 26.41 45.45 -1.14
N GLN A 65 25.72 46.18 -2.01
CA GLN A 65 24.77 47.23 -1.60
C GLN A 65 23.46 46.65 -1.06
N ASN A 66 22.84 45.71 -1.78
CA ASN A 66 21.45 45.30 -1.53
C ASN A 66 21.30 43.94 -0.85
N GLY A 67 22.36 43.12 -0.82
CA GLY A 67 22.26 41.71 -0.42
C GLY A 67 21.76 40.84 -1.57
N TRP A 68 21.10 39.73 -1.23
CA TRP A 68 20.46 38.83 -2.18
C TRP A 68 19.18 39.46 -2.73
N GLU A 69 19.03 39.41 -4.06
CA GLU A 69 17.80 39.77 -4.76
C GLU A 69 16.79 38.62 -4.70
N ASP A 70 15.57 38.84 -5.22
CA ASP A 70 14.57 37.77 -5.30
C ASP A 70 15.05 36.68 -6.29
N PRO A 71 15.02 35.39 -5.91
CA PRO A 71 15.41 34.32 -6.81
C PRO A 71 14.38 34.15 -7.93
N VAL A 72 14.82 33.66 -9.10
CA VAL A 72 13.95 33.45 -10.27
C VAL A 72 14.21 32.06 -10.85
N ILE A 73 13.15 31.27 -11.06
CA ILE A 73 13.17 30.14 -12.00
C ILE A 73 12.89 30.70 -13.38
N LYS A 74 13.81 30.49 -14.32
CA LYS A 74 13.70 30.96 -15.70
C LYS A 74 14.16 29.89 -16.69
N ALA A 75 13.90 30.12 -17.98
CA ALA A 75 14.46 29.31 -19.06
C ALA A 75 15.99 29.13 -18.90
N PHE A 76 16.48 27.91 -19.04
CA PHE A 76 17.91 27.63 -19.05
C PHE A 76 18.58 28.37 -20.23
N GLY A 77 19.66 29.11 -19.95
CA GLY A 77 20.40 29.82 -20.99
C GLY A 77 21.73 30.40 -20.49
N ASP A 78 22.46 31.01 -21.42
CA ASP A 78 23.80 31.55 -21.16
C ASP A 78 23.78 32.72 -20.18
N LEU A 79 24.86 32.84 -19.39
CA LEU A 79 25.05 33.95 -18.46
C LEU A 79 25.75 35.13 -19.15
N THR A 80 25.12 36.30 -19.09
CA THR A 80 25.78 37.56 -19.46
C THR A 80 26.52 38.13 -18.24
N ILE A 81 27.85 38.00 -18.22
CA ILE A 81 28.71 38.53 -17.16
C ILE A 81 29.76 39.47 -17.74
N SER A 82 30.34 40.32 -16.89
CA SER A 82 31.43 41.19 -17.31
C SER A 82 32.67 40.36 -17.68
N PRO A 83 33.40 40.73 -18.75
CA PRO A 83 34.71 40.16 -19.01
C PRO A 83 35.72 40.42 -17.89
N LEU A 84 35.44 41.35 -16.97
CA LEU A 84 36.26 41.65 -15.79
C LEU A 84 35.81 40.86 -14.55
N ALA A 85 34.86 39.92 -14.68
CA ALA A 85 34.33 39.14 -13.57
C ALA A 85 35.43 38.31 -12.89
N SER A 86 35.51 38.40 -11.57
CA SER A 86 36.55 37.73 -10.79
C SER A 86 36.50 36.21 -10.89
N CYS A 87 35.35 35.61 -11.25
CA CYS A 87 35.26 34.16 -11.47
C CYS A 87 36.08 33.69 -12.69
N LEU A 88 36.21 34.54 -13.71
CA LEU A 88 36.98 34.25 -14.94
C LEU A 88 38.49 34.38 -14.73
N HIS A 89 38.93 35.32 -13.87
CA HIS A 89 40.35 35.65 -13.70
C HIS A 89 40.98 35.02 -12.46
N TYR A 90 40.23 34.92 -11.37
CA TYR A 90 40.76 34.55 -10.04
C TYR A 90 40.05 33.33 -9.44
N ALA A 91 39.25 32.62 -10.24
CA ALA A 91 38.52 31.43 -9.82
C ALA A 91 37.69 31.63 -8.52
N THR A 92 37.12 32.82 -8.33
CA THR A 92 36.16 33.11 -7.26
C THR A 92 34.82 32.44 -7.56
N GLN A 93 34.83 31.11 -7.48
CA GLN A 93 33.71 30.25 -7.84
C GLN A 93 33.74 28.92 -7.05
N CYS A 94 32.56 28.49 -6.62
CA CYS A 94 32.34 27.19 -5.99
C CYS A 94 31.07 26.54 -6.52
N PHE A 95 30.96 25.22 -6.33
CA PHE A 95 29.83 24.45 -6.84
C PHE A 95 29.49 23.27 -5.94
N GLU A 96 28.32 22.69 -6.19
CA GLU A 96 27.86 21.46 -5.56
C GLU A 96 27.43 20.40 -6.58
N GLY A 97 27.22 19.19 -6.08
CA GLY A 97 26.85 18.05 -6.89
C GLY A 97 26.04 17.03 -6.12
N MET A 98 24.76 16.90 -6.50
CA MET A 98 23.83 15.92 -5.93
C MET A 98 22.96 15.29 -7.02
N LYS A 99 22.20 14.26 -6.66
CA LYS A 99 21.26 13.59 -7.56
C LYS A 99 19.83 13.75 -7.04
N VAL A 100 18.90 13.87 -7.97
CA VAL A 100 17.47 13.72 -7.75
C VAL A 100 17.00 12.43 -8.39
N TYR A 101 16.23 11.62 -7.66
CA TYR A 101 15.80 10.29 -8.07
C TYR A 101 14.28 10.22 -8.23
N ARG A 102 13.81 9.44 -9.22
CA ARG A 102 12.44 8.92 -9.27
C ARG A 102 12.42 7.60 -8.51
N GLY A 103 11.70 7.53 -7.40
CA GLY A 103 11.47 6.23 -6.75
C GLY A 103 10.50 5.37 -7.56
N TYR A 104 10.43 4.07 -7.25
CA TYR A 104 9.47 3.19 -7.92
C TYR A 104 8.03 3.40 -7.47
N ASP A 105 7.81 4.14 -6.38
CA ASP A 105 6.52 4.74 -6.01
C ASP A 105 6.20 6.04 -6.78
N ASN A 106 6.94 6.33 -7.85
CA ASN A 106 6.85 7.54 -8.67
C ASN A 106 7.13 8.88 -7.95
N ARG A 107 7.53 8.91 -6.67
CA ARG A 107 7.88 10.16 -5.98
C ARG A 107 9.31 10.62 -6.30
N VAL A 108 9.55 11.94 -6.26
CA VAL A 108 10.85 12.58 -6.53
C VAL A 108 11.62 12.84 -5.24
N ARG A 109 12.93 12.55 -5.20
CA ARG A 109 13.70 12.59 -3.96
C ARG A 109 15.13 13.10 -4.12
N LEU A 110 15.66 13.72 -3.08
CA LEU A 110 17.05 14.19 -2.98
C LEU A 110 17.80 13.37 -1.91
N PHE A 111 19.09 13.09 -2.15
CA PHE A 111 19.93 12.37 -1.19
C PHE A 111 20.78 13.34 -0.34
N ARG A 112 20.47 13.45 0.95
CA ARG A 112 21.15 14.32 1.96
C ARG A 112 21.44 15.77 1.47
N PRO A 113 20.47 16.49 0.88
CA PRO A 113 20.72 17.81 0.29
C PRO A 113 21.16 18.88 1.30
N ASP A 114 20.83 18.70 2.58
CA ASP A 114 21.26 19.56 3.69
C ASP A 114 22.79 19.61 3.81
N ARG A 115 23.46 18.46 3.60
CA ARG A 115 24.92 18.35 3.70
C ARG A 115 25.60 19.04 2.52
N ASN A 116 25.04 18.88 1.32
CA ASN A 116 25.51 19.60 0.14
C ASN A 116 25.37 21.11 0.33
N ALA A 117 24.21 21.59 0.81
CA ALA A 117 23.98 23.02 1.03
C ALA A 117 24.96 23.62 2.04
N LYS A 118 25.17 22.95 3.19
CA LYS A 118 26.18 23.36 4.19
C LYS A 118 27.59 23.42 3.61
N ARG A 119 27.96 22.46 2.77
CA ARG A 119 29.28 22.42 2.14
C ARG A 119 29.43 23.50 1.05
N LEU A 120 28.35 23.87 0.35
CA LEU A 120 28.38 25.00 -0.58
C LEU A 120 28.63 26.33 0.14
N VAL A 121 27.94 26.57 1.26
CA VAL A 121 28.14 27.77 2.08
C VAL A 121 29.59 27.85 2.59
N MET A 122 30.12 26.76 3.15
CA MET A 122 31.53 26.69 3.56
C MET A 122 32.49 26.96 2.39
N SER A 123 32.18 26.42 1.20
CA SER A 123 33.00 26.65 0.00
C SER A 123 32.94 28.10 -0.46
N ALA A 124 31.77 28.74 -0.38
CA ALA A 124 31.56 30.15 -0.70
C ALA A 124 32.36 31.06 0.22
N GLU A 125 32.27 30.83 1.54
CA GLU A 125 33.05 31.56 2.55
C GLU A 125 34.55 31.42 2.29
N ARG A 126 35.02 30.22 1.92
CA ARG A 126 36.44 29.98 1.65
C ARG A 126 37.00 30.85 0.52
N VAL A 127 36.19 31.18 -0.48
CA VAL A 127 36.56 32.05 -1.62
C VAL A 127 35.95 33.44 -1.55
N SER A 128 35.52 33.87 -0.35
CA SER A 128 34.96 35.22 -0.09
C SER A 128 33.73 35.57 -0.92
N LEU A 129 32.91 34.57 -1.27
CA LEU A 129 31.59 34.74 -1.87
C LEU A 129 30.52 34.90 -0.78
N PRO A 130 29.36 35.50 -1.09
CA PRO A 130 28.32 35.71 -0.09
C PRO A 130 27.77 34.41 0.48
N GLY A 131 27.66 34.34 1.81
CA GLY A 131 26.94 33.28 2.50
C GLY A 131 25.42 33.42 2.37
N PHE A 132 24.72 32.34 2.72
CA PHE A 132 23.25 32.26 2.76
C PHE A 132 22.85 31.12 3.70
N ASP A 133 21.59 31.09 4.12
CA ASP A 133 21.03 29.97 4.88
C ASP A 133 20.96 28.71 3.98
N PRO A 134 21.62 27.59 4.35
CA PRO A 134 21.57 26.35 3.59
C PRO A 134 20.15 25.86 3.26
N GLU A 135 19.17 26.08 4.14
CA GLU A 135 17.79 25.61 3.91
C GLU A 135 17.12 26.31 2.73
N GLN A 136 17.44 27.59 2.52
CA GLN A 136 16.91 28.38 1.40
C GLN A 136 17.36 27.81 0.06
N LEU A 137 18.62 27.36 -0.04
CA LEU A 137 19.10 26.66 -1.22
C LEU A 137 18.35 25.34 -1.47
N VAL A 138 18.05 24.59 -0.40
CA VAL A 138 17.30 23.32 -0.50
C VAL A 138 15.89 23.58 -1.03
N GLU A 139 15.21 24.65 -0.58
CA GLU A 139 13.89 25.01 -1.08
C GLU A 139 13.92 25.48 -2.55
N LEU A 140 14.94 26.24 -2.96
CA LEU A 140 15.15 26.61 -4.37
C LEU A 140 15.38 25.37 -5.26
N ILE A 141 16.17 24.40 -4.80
CA ILE A 141 16.37 23.13 -5.51
C ILE A 141 15.04 22.37 -5.63
N LYS A 142 14.27 22.26 -4.54
CA LYS A 142 12.95 21.59 -4.57
C LYS A 142 11.99 22.27 -5.53
N ALA A 143 11.97 23.61 -5.57
CA ALA A 143 11.11 24.35 -6.49
C ALA A 143 11.45 24.06 -7.95
N LEU A 144 12.74 24.10 -8.33
CA LEU A 144 13.18 23.78 -9.68
C LEU A 144 12.87 22.32 -10.06
N VAL A 145 13.13 21.39 -9.13
CA VAL A 145 12.81 19.97 -9.30
C VAL A 145 11.31 19.77 -9.51
N ARG A 146 10.42 20.46 -8.78
CA ARG A 146 8.97 20.35 -8.96
C ARG A 146 8.52 20.76 -10.36
N VAL A 147 9.18 21.75 -10.96
CA VAL A 147 8.89 22.22 -12.33
C VAL A 147 9.36 21.19 -13.36
N ASP A 148 10.64 20.81 -13.32
CA ASP A 148 11.25 20.05 -14.42
C ASP A 148 11.10 18.53 -14.30
N ALA A 149 11.01 17.98 -13.08
CA ALA A 149 11.11 16.53 -12.88
C ALA A 149 9.96 15.73 -13.51
N LYS A 150 8.75 16.30 -13.64
CA LYS A 150 7.61 15.60 -14.26
C LYS A 150 7.95 15.13 -15.68
N ARG A 151 8.65 15.97 -16.45
CA ARG A 151 9.02 15.70 -17.83
C ARG A 151 10.42 15.11 -17.94
N TRP A 152 11.38 15.67 -17.22
CA TRP A 152 12.79 15.31 -17.33
C TRP A 152 13.20 14.11 -16.50
N LEU A 153 12.34 13.56 -15.65
CA LEU A 153 12.65 12.45 -14.77
C LEU A 153 11.42 11.51 -14.69
N SER A 154 10.94 10.95 -15.80
CA SER A 154 9.68 10.18 -15.85
C SER A 154 9.79 8.75 -15.29
N GLU A 155 10.91 8.07 -15.55
CA GLU A 155 11.05 6.63 -15.28
C GLU A 155 11.42 6.32 -13.83
N PRO A 156 10.70 5.42 -13.13
CA PRO A 156 11.15 4.77 -11.90
C PRO A 156 12.60 4.32 -11.90
N GLY A 157 13.31 4.54 -10.80
CA GLY A 157 14.73 4.16 -10.64
C GLY A 157 15.72 5.08 -11.34
N SER A 158 15.27 5.98 -12.23
CA SER A 158 16.15 6.94 -12.91
C SER A 158 16.53 8.12 -12.02
N PHE A 159 17.58 8.87 -12.41
CA PHE A 159 18.00 10.09 -11.73
C PHE A 159 18.38 11.23 -12.69
N ARG A 160 18.43 12.44 -12.15
CA ARG A 160 19.08 13.61 -12.78
C ARG A 160 20.11 14.22 -11.83
N TYR A 161 21.13 14.84 -12.40
CA TYR A 161 22.16 15.51 -11.62
C TYR A 161 21.77 16.96 -11.36
N ILE A 162 21.98 17.45 -10.15
CA ILE A 162 21.74 18.84 -9.76
C ILE A 162 23.08 19.53 -9.54
N ARG A 163 23.26 20.69 -10.16
CA ARG A 163 24.48 21.50 -10.12
C ARG A 163 24.18 22.90 -9.60
N PRO A 164 24.22 23.12 -8.27
CA PRO A 164 24.31 24.47 -7.72
C PRO A 164 25.72 25.03 -7.96
N ALA A 165 25.82 26.32 -8.28
CA ALA A 165 27.09 27.04 -8.42
C ALA A 165 26.94 28.49 -7.99
N LEU A 166 27.99 29.03 -7.37
CA LEU A 166 28.06 30.43 -6.95
C LEU A 166 29.35 31.04 -7.52
N ILE A 167 29.21 32.13 -8.25
CA ILE A 167 30.32 32.78 -8.98
C ILE A 167 30.37 34.29 -8.69
N GLY A 168 31.57 34.84 -8.56
CA GLY A 168 31.79 36.29 -8.41
C GLY A 168 31.74 37.00 -9.77
N THR A 169 30.77 37.90 -9.96
CA THR A 169 30.46 38.57 -11.23
C THR A 169 30.79 40.06 -11.25
N GLY A 170 31.38 40.57 -10.16
CA GLY A 170 31.75 41.97 -10.01
C GLY A 170 32.68 42.50 -11.11
N ARG A 171 32.44 43.75 -11.53
CA ARG A 171 33.17 44.43 -12.61
C ARG A 171 34.51 45.02 -12.12
N GLN A 172 35.41 44.19 -11.61
CA GLN A 172 36.70 44.65 -11.09
C GLN A 172 37.84 43.67 -11.38
N LEU A 173 38.88 44.15 -12.07
CA LEU A 173 40.08 43.37 -12.32
C LEU A 173 41.03 43.33 -11.10
N GLY A 174 41.04 44.32 -10.21
CA GLY A 174 41.90 44.24 -9.03
C GLY A 174 41.54 43.07 -8.12
N VAL A 175 42.53 42.34 -7.60
CA VAL A 175 42.33 41.21 -6.66
C VAL A 175 41.73 41.74 -5.35
N GLN A 176 40.41 41.59 -5.23
CA GLN A 176 39.63 42.06 -4.09
C GLN A 176 38.40 41.17 -3.89
N ILE A 177 37.73 41.32 -2.74
CA ILE A 177 36.47 40.63 -2.45
C ILE A 177 35.42 41.01 -3.52
N PRO A 178 34.74 40.05 -4.16
CA PRO A 178 33.72 40.33 -5.15
C PRO A 178 32.59 41.19 -4.56
N LYS A 179 32.21 42.26 -5.26
CA LYS A 179 31.08 43.13 -4.87
C LYS A 179 29.74 42.68 -5.44
N GLU A 180 29.76 41.67 -6.30
CA GLU A 180 28.59 41.08 -6.95
C GLU A 180 28.85 39.58 -7.18
N ALA A 181 27.81 38.78 -7.02
CA ALA A 181 27.83 37.35 -7.28
C ALA A 181 26.48 36.86 -7.82
N ILE A 182 26.49 35.67 -8.45
CA ILE A 182 25.28 34.98 -8.90
C ILE A 182 25.30 33.54 -8.39
N LEU A 183 24.23 33.16 -7.68
CA LEU A 183 23.88 31.77 -7.41
C LEU A 183 23.05 31.23 -8.58
N MET A 184 23.39 30.04 -9.06
CA MET A 184 22.62 29.32 -10.06
C MET A 184 22.41 27.86 -9.66
N VAL A 185 21.27 27.29 -10.05
CA VAL A 185 20.99 25.85 -9.90
C VAL A 185 20.47 25.31 -11.22
N THR A 186 21.11 24.26 -11.73
CA THR A 186 20.71 23.58 -12.97
C THR A 186 20.46 22.09 -12.73
N LEU A 187 19.55 21.49 -13.50
CA LEU A 187 19.41 20.04 -13.61
C LEU A 187 20.01 19.59 -14.94
N VAL A 188 20.76 18.50 -14.91
CA VAL A 188 21.53 17.99 -16.06
C VAL A 188 21.26 16.50 -16.23
N CYS A 189 21.07 16.07 -17.48
CA CYS A 189 21.05 14.66 -17.83
C CYS A 189 22.45 14.07 -17.63
N TRP A 190 22.53 12.94 -16.95
CA TRP A 190 23.81 12.37 -16.51
C TRP A 190 23.76 10.85 -16.60
N PRO A 191 24.75 10.19 -17.25
CA PRO A 191 24.75 8.73 -17.41
C PRO A 191 25.03 8.03 -16.07
N ASP A 192 24.53 6.81 -15.92
CA ASP A 192 24.84 6.01 -14.72
C ASP A 192 26.17 5.27 -14.88
N PHE A 193 27.26 5.97 -14.58
CA PHE A 193 28.61 5.40 -14.60
C PHE A 193 28.81 4.17 -13.68
N SER A 194 27.86 3.87 -12.80
CA SER A 194 27.93 2.68 -11.94
C SER A 194 27.50 1.40 -12.66
N THR A 195 26.63 1.50 -13.66
CA THR A 195 26.02 0.36 -14.38
C THR A 195 26.14 0.44 -15.89
N GLU A 196 26.37 1.63 -16.45
CA GLU A 196 26.43 1.88 -17.88
C GLU A 196 27.86 2.21 -18.33
N VAL A 197 28.16 1.98 -19.61
CA VAL A 197 29.44 2.34 -20.25
C VAL A 197 29.20 3.13 -21.54
N PRO A 198 30.17 3.99 -21.95
CA PRO A 198 30.03 4.77 -23.17
C PRO A 198 29.76 3.89 -24.40
N PRO A 199 28.99 4.37 -25.39
CA PRO A 199 28.74 3.62 -26.62
C PRO A 199 30.04 3.22 -27.32
N GLY A 200 30.16 1.95 -27.70
CA GLY A 200 31.34 1.41 -28.36
C GLY A 200 32.51 1.04 -27.43
N VAL A 201 32.35 1.16 -26.11
CA VAL A 201 33.34 0.71 -25.12
C VAL A 201 32.87 -0.60 -24.49
N GLU A 202 33.75 -1.60 -24.40
CA GLU A 202 33.40 -2.85 -23.72
C GLU A 202 33.06 -2.61 -22.23
N PRO A 203 31.96 -3.17 -21.73
CA PRO A 203 31.57 -3.02 -20.33
C PRO A 203 32.65 -3.55 -19.38
N ARG A 204 33.18 -2.68 -18.53
CA ARG A 204 34.05 -3.06 -17.41
C ARG A 204 33.32 -2.81 -16.09
N SER A 205 33.28 -3.83 -15.23
CA SER A 205 32.59 -3.78 -13.94
C SER A 205 33.29 -2.85 -12.93
N ASP A 206 34.61 -2.73 -13.00
CA ASP A 206 35.47 -2.08 -12.00
C ASP A 206 36.42 -1.02 -12.59
N LEU A 207 36.87 -0.08 -11.75
CA LEU A 207 37.78 1.00 -12.12
C LEU A 207 39.25 0.59 -12.11
N ARG A 208 40.02 1.14 -13.04
CA ARG A 208 41.48 1.11 -13.05
C ARG A 208 42.01 2.50 -12.69
N LEU A 209 42.86 2.57 -11.67
CA LEU A 209 43.46 3.80 -11.20
C LEU A 209 44.94 3.87 -11.60
N ILE A 210 45.46 5.08 -11.80
CA ILE A 210 46.90 5.34 -11.92
C ILE A 210 47.33 6.38 -10.89
N THR A 211 48.44 6.16 -10.19
CA THR A 211 48.93 7.12 -9.21
C THR A 211 49.40 8.42 -9.85
N SER A 212 49.17 9.55 -9.18
CA SER A 212 49.74 10.84 -9.61
C SER A 212 51.27 10.81 -9.62
N ARG A 213 51.90 11.60 -10.49
CA ARG A 213 53.35 11.81 -10.49
C ARG A 213 53.81 12.56 -9.24
N ASN A 214 55.09 12.43 -8.90
CA ASN A 214 55.70 13.09 -7.74
C ASN A 214 55.66 14.63 -7.83
N ASP A 215 55.62 15.19 -9.03
CA ASP A 215 55.54 16.64 -9.29
C ASP A 215 54.10 17.18 -9.33
N THR A 216 53.11 16.30 -9.16
CA THR A 216 51.70 16.62 -9.36
C THR A 216 50.90 16.26 -8.11
N ILE A 217 50.31 17.27 -7.49
CA ILE A 217 49.45 17.11 -6.31
C ILE A 217 48.08 17.74 -6.55
N ARG A 218 47.04 17.14 -5.96
CA ARG A 218 45.66 17.65 -6.05
C ARG A 218 45.41 18.82 -5.09
N ALA A 219 45.92 18.68 -3.87
CA ALA A 219 45.76 19.63 -2.78
C ALA A 219 46.90 19.44 -1.76
N TRP A 220 47.16 20.48 -0.96
CA TRP A 220 48.22 20.49 0.04
C TRP A 220 47.71 21.05 1.38
N PRO A 221 48.36 20.72 2.51
CA PRO A 221 48.03 21.29 3.82
C PRO A 221 48.10 22.82 3.80
N GLY A 222 47.09 23.49 4.37
CA GLY A 222 46.94 24.95 4.29
C GLY A 222 46.29 25.46 2.99
N GLY A 223 46.08 24.59 2.00
CA GLY A 223 45.35 24.89 0.79
C GLY A 223 43.82 24.96 0.99
N PHE A 224 43.08 24.52 -0.02
CA PHE A 224 41.61 24.55 -0.03
C PHE A 224 41.00 23.26 -0.63
N GLY A 225 41.73 22.14 -0.54
CA GLY A 225 41.27 20.84 -1.05
C GLY A 225 39.98 20.32 -0.40
N TYR A 226 39.68 20.77 0.82
CA TYR A 226 38.45 20.49 1.55
C TYR A 226 37.20 21.24 1.06
N ALA A 227 37.37 22.27 0.23
CA ALA A 227 36.28 23.07 -0.32
C ALA A 227 36.02 22.71 -1.79
N LYS A 228 34.77 22.81 -2.24
CA LYS A 228 34.37 22.42 -3.60
C LYS A 228 34.46 23.60 -4.56
N VAL A 229 35.68 24.09 -4.75
CA VAL A 229 36.01 25.28 -5.56
C VAL A 229 36.57 24.89 -6.91
N GLY A 230 36.28 25.67 -7.96
CA GLY A 230 36.69 25.34 -9.33
C GLY A 230 38.21 25.18 -9.49
N ALA A 231 38.99 25.94 -8.73
CA ALA A 231 40.46 25.92 -8.74
C ALA A 231 41.06 24.55 -8.33
N ASN A 232 40.32 23.68 -7.63
CA ASN A 232 40.76 22.33 -7.28
C ASN A 232 40.65 21.33 -8.45
N TYR A 233 39.94 21.68 -9.52
CA TYR A 233 39.60 20.75 -10.61
C TYR A 233 40.33 21.10 -11.91
N GLY A 234 40.40 22.38 -12.29
CA GLY A 234 41.04 22.81 -13.54
C GLY A 234 42.44 22.22 -13.77
N PRO A 235 43.39 22.39 -12.82
CA PRO A 235 44.74 21.83 -12.94
C PRO A 235 44.78 20.30 -13.05
N SER A 236 43.76 19.60 -12.53
CA SER A 236 43.72 18.14 -12.51
C SER A 236 43.46 17.51 -13.88
N PHE A 237 42.93 18.28 -14.86
CA PHE A 237 42.56 17.73 -16.16
C PHE A 237 43.76 17.23 -16.97
N ALA A 238 44.95 17.83 -16.81
CA ALA A 238 46.17 17.36 -17.46
C ALA A 238 46.47 15.89 -17.06
N SER A 239 46.44 15.60 -15.76
CA SER A 239 46.69 14.24 -15.26
C SER A 239 45.58 13.26 -15.61
N HIS A 240 44.31 13.71 -15.65
CA HIS A 240 43.21 12.84 -16.10
C HIS A 240 43.34 12.48 -17.57
N CYS A 241 43.75 13.43 -18.43
CA CYS A 241 43.98 13.19 -19.85
C CYS A 241 45.09 12.15 -20.05
N GLU A 242 46.21 12.30 -19.35
CA GLU A 242 47.31 11.34 -19.38
C GLU A 242 46.88 9.95 -18.87
N ALA A 243 46.10 9.90 -17.79
CA ALA A 243 45.56 8.64 -17.26
C ALA A 243 44.67 7.92 -18.28
N GLN A 244 43.76 8.66 -18.93
CA GLN A 244 42.87 8.12 -19.96
C GLN A 244 43.65 7.61 -21.19
N GLN A 245 44.63 8.38 -21.67
CA GLN A 245 45.52 7.95 -22.76
C GLN A 245 46.31 6.69 -22.41
N ALA A 246 46.66 6.51 -21.13
CA ALA A 246 47.30 5.31 -20.61
C ALA A 246 46.33 4.14 -20.33
N GLY A 247 45.03 4.30 -20.61
CA GLY A 247 44.01 3.25 -20.41
C GLY A 247 43.50 3.09 -18.99
N TYR A 248 43.67 4.12 -18.14
CA TYR A 248 43.17 4.18 -16.76
C TYR A 248 42.00 5.15 -16.65
N ASP A 249 41.07 4.86 -15.74
CA ASP A 249 39.82 5.58 -15.65
C ASP A 249 39.94 6.86 -14.79
N GLN A 250 40.76 6.84 -13.74
CA GLN A 250 40.96 7.96 -12.81
C GLN A 250 42.40 7.99 -12.24
N VAL A 251 42.80 9.15 -11.71
CA VAL A 251 44.09 9.34 -11.03
C VAL A 251 43.92 9.09 -9.52
N LEU A 252 44.73 8.22 -8.91
CA LEU A 252 44.85 8.12 -7.45
C LEU A 252 45.86 9.17 -6.97
N TRP A 253 45.37 10.19 -6.27
CA TRP A 253 46.17 11.34 -5.86
C TRP A 253 47.05 11.01 -4.65
N LEU A 254 48.35 11.22 -4.83
CA LEU A 254 49.36 11.04 -3.80
C LEU A 254 49.85 12.39 -3.27
N LEU A 255 50.25 12.43 -1.99
CA LEU A 255 50.78 13.63 -1.34
C LEU A 255 52.06 13.32 -0.54
N GLY A 256 53.06 14.19 -0.70
CA GLY A 256 54.34 14.10 0.01
C GLY A 256 55.25 12.98 -0.50
N GLU A 257 56.49 12.96 0.00
CA GLU A 257 57.53 12.04 -0.47
C GLU A 257 57.21 10.56 -0.20
N GLU A 258 56.44 10.29 0.84
CA GLU A 258 55.98 8.92 1.14
C GLU A 258 54.82 8.45 0.26
N GLY A 259 54.25 9.32 -0.57
CA GLY A 259 53.13 8.98 -1.45
C GLY A 259 51.85 8.69 -0.66
N GLN A 260 51.45 9.59 0.23
CA GLN A 260 50.23 9.47 1.04
C GLN A 260 48.99 9.45 0.13
N VAL A 261 48.14 8.44 0.27
CA VAL A 261 46.93 8.31 -0.53
C VAL A 261 45.87 9.30 -0.03
N THR A 262 45.28 10.05 -0.96
CA THR A 262 44.28 11.08 -0.63
C THR A 262 42.91 10.75 -1.24
N GLU A 263 42.73 10.97 -2.54
CA GLU A 263 41.48 10.81 -3.26
C GLU A 263 41.72 10.12 -4.61
N ALA A 264 40.67 9.56 -5.22
CA ALA A 264 40.72 8.96 -6.55
C ALA A 264 39.87 9.80 -7.51
N GLY A 265 40.53 10.57 -8.37
CA GLY A 265 39.91 11.57 -9.23
C GLY A 265 39.18 12.62 -8.41
N ALA A 266 37.86 12.71 -8.59
CA ALA A 266 36.98 13.58 -7.82
C ALA A 266 36.19 12.84 -6.71
N SER A 267 36.60 11.62 -6.35
CA SER A 267 35.93 10.74 -5.37
C SER A 267 36.85 10.41 -4.18
N ASN A 268 36.26 10.14 -3.02
CA ASN A 268 37.02 9.65 -1.87
C ASN A 268 37.41 8.18 -2.09
N PHE A 269 38.60 7.79 -1.61
CA PHE A 269 39.14 6.45 -1.75
C PHE A 269 39.02 5.64 -0.45
N PHE A 270 38.74 4.35 -0.59
CA PHE A 270 38.66 3.38 0.48
C PHE A 270 39.44 2.10 0.12
N ALA A 271 40.10 1.51 1.11
CA ALA A 271 40.72 0.20 0.99
C ALA A 271 40.35 -0.68 2.19
N VAL A 272 40.04 -1.96 1.94
CA VAL A 272 39.84 -2.96 2.99
C VAL A 272 41.09 -3.82 3.07
N VAL A 273 41.76 -3.81 4.22
CA VAL A 273 42.97 -4.59 4.48
C VAL A 273 42.79 -5.48 5.70
N ARG A 274 43.48 -6.62 5.77
CA ARG A 274 43.60 -7.39 7.01
C ARG A 274 44.74 -6.84 7.85
N ASP A 275 44.46 -6.57 9.12
CA ASP A 275 45.48 -6.17 10.08
C ASP A 275 46.48 -7.33 10.32
N GLU A 276 47.78 -7.07 10.17
CA GLU A 276 48.85 -8.08 10.27
C GLU A 276 48.85 -8.82 11.61
N LYS A 277 48.45 -8.15 12.71
CA LYS A 277 48.51 -8.73 14.06
C LYS A 277 47.24 -9.45 14.46
N THR A 278 46.10 -8.87 14.12
CA THR A 278 44.78 -9.34 14.58
C THR A 278 44.04 -10.14 13.52
N SER A 279 44.52 -10.12 12.25
CA SER A 279 43.86 -10.70 11.07
C SER A 279 42.44 -10.17 10.80
N LYS A 280 42.01 -9.13 11.53
CA LYS A 280 40.70 -8.49 11.38
C LYS A 280 40.69 -7.57 10.16
N PRO A 281 39.59 -7.52 9.38
CA PRO A 281 39.42 -6.52 8.32
C PRO A 281 39.37 -5.10 8.89
N VAL A 282 40.04 -4.17 8.23
CA VAL A 282 40.08 -2.74 8.52
C VAL A 282 39.75 -1.96 7.25
N LEU A 283 38.76 -1.07 7.32
CA LEU A 283 38.43 -0.10 6.29
C LEU A 283 39.27 1.16 6.49
N LEU A 284 40.21 1.39 5.58
CA LEU A 284 41.07 2.55 5.54
C LEU A 284 40.45 3.65 4.66
N THR A 285 40.47 4.88 5.14
CA THR A 285 40.24 6.08 4.33
C THR A 285 41.02 7.27 4.88
N ALA A 286 41.40 8.21 4.03
CA ALA A 286 42.19 9.37 4.44
C ALA A 286 41.40 10.27 5.41
N PRO A 287 42.03 10.83 6.46
CA PRO A 287 41.37 11.65 7.46
C PRO A 287 41.13 13.07 6.95
N LEU A 288 40.15 13.76 7.55
CA LEU A 288 39.81 15.15 7.20
C LEU A 288 40.68 16.20 7.93
N THR A 289 41.55 15.78 8.85
CA THR A 289 42.29 16.64 9.79
C THR A 289 43.17 17.68 9.09
N ASP A 290 43.82 17.29 8.00
CA ASP A 290 44.78 18.14 7.28
C ASP A 290 44.09 19.08 6.27
N ARG A 291 42.76 18.97 6.12
CA ARG A 291 41.96 19.74 5.16
C ARG A 291 42.40 19.58 3.69
N VAL A 292 43.03 18.46 3.35
CA VAL A 292 43.41 18.10 1.97
C VAL A 292 42.38 17.22 1.26
N ILE A 293 41.42 16.65 2.01
CA ILE A 293 40.38 15.75 1.51
C ILE A 293 39.05 16.49 1.45
N LEU A 294 38.26 16.29 0.40
CA LEU A 294 36.90 16.80 0.35
C LEU A 294 36.00 15.95 1.26
N ASP A 295 35.24 16.56 2.16
CA ASP A 295 34.27 15.85 3.02
C ASP A 295 33.06 15.39 2.18
N GLY A 296 33.20 14.24 1.52
CA GLY A 296 32.19 13.65 0.64
C GLY A 296 30.93 13.23 1.40
N VAL A 297 29.75 13.58 0.88
CA VAL A 297 28.46 13.14 1.43
C VAL A 297 28.35 11.61 1.38
N THR A 298 28.80 10.99 0.27
CA THR A 298 28.84 9.53 0.15
C THR A 298 29.88 8.90 1.08
N ARG A 299 31.08 9.49 1.22
CA ARG A 299 32.11 9.06 2.19
C ARG A 299 31.55 9.02 3.60
N ARG A 300 30.90 10.10 4.04
CA ARG A 300 30.28 10.18 5.36
C ARG A 300 29.25 9.07 5.54
N SER A 301 28.39 8.88 4.54
CA SER A 301 27.35 7.84 4.58
C SER A 301 27.96 6.43 4.65
N VAL A 302 29.06 6.15 3.95
CA VAL A 302 29.81 4.88 4.07
C VAL A 302 30.31 4.67 5.49
N LEU A 303 30.95 5.68 6.10
CA LEU A 303 31.47 5.57 7.47
C LEU A 303 30.34 5.39 8.50
N ASP A 304 29.25 6.15 8.37
CA ASP A 304 28.06 6.04 9.22
C ASP A 304 27.49 4.60 9.14
N LEU A 305 27.42 4.02 7.95
CA LEU A 305 26.92 2.65 7.75
C LEU A 305 27.86 1.57 8.25
N VAL A 306 29.16 1.69 8.00
CA VAL A 306 30.13 0.69 8.45
C VAL A 306 30.21 0.71 9.98
N GLY A 307 30.27 1.89 10.59
CA GLY A 307 30.28 2.05 12.04
C GLY A 307 29.02 1.50 12.73
N SER A 308 27.86 1.60 12.07
CA SER A 308 26.60 1.09 12.64
C SER A 308 26.33 -0.39 12.34
N ARG A 309 26.76 -0.92 11.18
CA ARG A 309 26.35 -2.26 10.70
C ARG A 309 27.46 -3.30 10.62
N LEU A 310 28.71 -2.85 10.63
CA LEU A 310 29.90 -3.68 10.45
C LEU A 310 30.97 -3.45 11.52
N SER A 311 30.70 -2.69 12.59
CA SER A 311 31.70 -2.39 13.64
C SER A 311 32.35 -3.64 14.26
N GLU A 312 31.65 -4.78 14.24
CA GLU A 312 32.16 -6.06 14.70
C GLU A 312 32.94 -6.87 13.63
N GLU A 313 32.68 -6.60 12.35
CA GLU A 313 33.22 -7.33 11.19
C GLU A 313 34.37 -6.56 10.49
N LEU A 314 34.34 -5.23 10.56
CA LEU A 314 35.19 -4.29 9.83
C LEU A 314 35.49 -3.07 10.72
N GLU A 315 36.74 -2.96 11.15
CA GLU A 315 37.20 -1.78 11.90
C GLU A 315 37.29 -0.58 10.95
N VAL A 316 36.78 0.59 11.35
CA VAL A 316 36.94 1.82 10.58
C VAL A 316 38.18 2.56 11.07
N ARG A 317 39.07 2.92 10.15
CA ARG A 317 40.27 3.71 10.47
C ARG A 317 40.44 4.87 9.49
N GLU A 318 40.02 6.05 9.95
CA GLU A 318 40.33 7.33 9.28
C GLU A 318 41.78 7.73 9.61
N ALA A 319 42.74 7.27 8.80
CA ALA A 319 44.17 7.45 9.06
C ALA A 319 44.97 7.72 7.79
N LYS A 320 46.16 8.30 7.93
CA LYS A 320 47.09 8.50 6.83
C LYS A 320 47.73 7.14 6.49
N PHE A 321 47.74 6.79 5.22
CA PHE A 321 48.41 5.61 4.69
C PHE A 321 48.99 5.95 3.31
N SER A 322 50.14 5.35 3.00
CA SER A 322 50.85 5.55 1.75
C SER A 322 50.51 4.51 0.70
N ILE A 323 50.85 4.81 -0.55
CA ILE A 323 50.81 3.81 -1.62
C ILE A 323 51.75 2.63 -1.33
N LYS A 324 52.87 2.87 -0.62
CA LYS A 324 53.79 1.82 -0.16
C LYS A 324 53.13 0.90 0.86
N ASP A 325 52.26 1.43 1.73
CA ASP A 325 51.48 0.60 2.68
C ASP A 325 50.47 -0.29 1.94
N ILE A 326 49.80 0.26 0.91
CA ILE A 326 48.90 -0.52 0.05
C ILE A 326 49.67 -1.59 -0.72
N GLU A 327 50.84 -1.27 -1.28
CA GLU A 327 51.71 -2.24 -1.94
C GLU A 327 52.17 -3.34 -0.99
N LYS A 328 52.62 -2.98 0.23
CA LYS A 328 53.05 -3.94 1.25
C LYS A 328 51.91 -4.90 1.61
N THR A 329 50.72 -4.36 1.88
CA THR A 329 49.55 -5.20 2.22
C THR A 329 49.13 -6.09 1.05
N TRP A 330 49.24 -5.62 -0.19
CA TRP A 330 49.00 -6.45 -1.38
C TRP A 330 50.02 -7.57 -1.53
N ARG A 331 51.33 -7.29 -1.47
CA ARG A 331 52.39 -8.29 -1.56
C ARG A 331 52.27 -9.38 -0.48
N ASN A 332 51.77 -9.00 0.70
CA ASN A 332 51.54 -9.91 1.82
C ASN A 332 50.19 -10.66 1.74
N GLY A 333 49.38 -10.45 0.70
CA GLY A 333 48.06 -11.07 0.55
C GLY A 333 46.99 -10.55 1.52
N LEU A 334 47.21 -9.37 2.10
CA LEU A 334 46.36 -8.76 3.13
C LEU A 334 45.38 -7.72 2.57
N LEU A 335 45.64 -7.15 1.39
CA LEU A 335 44.71 -6.27 0.70
C LEU A 335 43.52 -7.09 0.18
N GLN A 336 42.31 -6.76 0.63
CA GLN A 336 41.09 -7.51 0.30
C GLN A 336 40.30 -6.87 -0.83
N GLU A 337 40.05 -5.56 -0.74
CA GLU A 337 39.19 -4.79 -1.64
C GLU A 337 39.63 -3.32 -1.68
N ALA A 338 39.32 -2.60 -2.74
CA ALA A 338 39.38 -1.14 -2.79
C ALA A 338 38.21 -0.61 -3.61
N PHE A 339 37.71 0.56 -3.23
CA PHE A 339 36.59 1.20 -3.91
C PHE A 339 36.63 2.71 -3.76
N VAL A 340 35.94 3.41 -4.65
CA VAL A 340 35.76 4.86 -4.58
C VAL A 340 34.33 5.20 -4.21
N SER A 341 34.14 6.33 -3.53
CA SER A 341 32.82 6.86 -3.20
C SER A 341 32.65 8.31 -3.61
N GLY A 342 31.53 8.64 -4.24
CA GLY A 342 31.21 10.00 -4.67
C GLY A 342 29.89 10.05 -5.44
N THR A 343 29.25 11.23 -5.54
CA THR A 343 27.91 11.38 -6.13
C THR A 343 27.78 10.76 -7.53
N ALA A 344 28.81 10.87 -8.38
CA ALA A 344 28.77 10.37 -9.75
C ALA A 344 28.67 8.84 -9.81
N PHE A 345 29.63 8.14 -9.19
CA PHE A 345 29.73 6.68 -9.18
C PHE A 345 28.93 5.99 -8.07
N PHE A 346 28.42 6.76 -7.10
CA PHE A 346 27.93 6.34 -5.80
C PHE A 346 28.98 5.51 -5.04
N ILE A 347 29.09 4.21 -5.32
CA ILE A 347 30.21 3.33 -4.93
C ILE A 347 30.59 2.47 -6.15
N LYS A 348 31.89 2.43 -6.47
CA LYS A 348 32.44 1.64 -7.58
C LYS A 348 33.76 1.00 -7.13
N ASN A 349 33.91 -0.30 -7.37
CA ASN A 349 35.10 -1.06 -7.01
C ASN A 349 36.29 -0.68 -7.89
N VAL A 350 37.49 -0.96 -7.39
CA VAL A 350 38.76 -0.79 -8.09
C VAL A 350 39.34 -2.18 -8.36
N SER A 351 39.67 -2.47 -9.62
CA SER A 351 40.29 -3.73 -10.05
C SER A 351 41.81 -3.63 -10.09
N THR A 352 42.36 -2.48 -10.46
CA THR A 352 43.81 -2.29 -10.59
C THR A 352 44.24 -0.89 -10.15
N ILE A 353 45.38 -0.78 -9.48
CA ILE A 353 46.08 0.48 -9.21
C ILE A 353 47.48 0.42 -9.83
N ARG A 354 47.76 1.27 -10.81
CA ARG A 354 49.07 1.43 -11.44
C ARG A 354 49.96 2.32 -10.58
N VAL A 355 51.11 1.78 -10.15
CA VAL A 355 52.11 2.47 -9.33
C VAL A 355 53.43 2.45 -10.09
N GLY A 356 53.87 3.61 -10.59
CA GLY A 356 55.08 3.70 -11.42
C GLY A 356 55.02 2.71 -12.61
N ASP A 357 55.91 1.71 -12.58
CA ASP A 357 56.04 0.72 -13.64
C ASP A 357 55.34 -0.63 -13.41
N PHE A 358 54.60 -0.80 -12.31
CA PHE A 358 53.87 -2.06 -12.02
C PHE A 358 52.40 -1.84 -11.63
N ASN A 359 51.62 -2.92 -11.63
CA ASN A 359 50.21 -2.93 -11.25
C ASN A 359 50.00 -3.64 -9.92
N ILE A 360 49.13 -3.06 -9.09
CA ILE A 360 48.51 -3.71 -7.94
C ILE A 360 47.13 -4.18 -8.40
N ASP A 361 47.02 -5.47 -8.70
CA ASP A 361 45.75 -6.08 -9.12
C ASP A 361 44.99 -6.60 -7.90
N LEU A 362 43.74 -6.15 -7.75
CA LEU A 362 42.89 -6.49 -6.63
C LEU A 362 42.08 -7.77 -6.90
N PRO A 363 41.81 -8.58 -5.85
CA PRO A 363 40.99 -9.78 -5.99
C PRO A 363 39.60 -9.46 -6.54
N GLN A 364 39.21 -10.12 -7.62
CA GLN A 364 37.86 -10.03 -8.17
C GLN A 364 36.90 -10.80 -7.25
N LYS A 365 36.05 -10.07 -6.51
CA LYS A 365 35.00 -10.67 -5.67
C LYS A 365 33.66 -10.54 -6.36
N GLN A 366 32.92 -11.65 -6.43
CA GLN A 366 31.54 -11.65 -6.92
C GLN A 366 30.63 -10.90 -5.94
N ASP A 367 29.50 -10.37 -6.44
CA ASP A 367 28.46 -9.76 -5.62
C ASP A 367 27.60 -10.85 -4.94
N ASP A 368 28.24 -11.68 -4.12
CA ASP A 368 27.65 -12.80 -3.37
C ASP A 368 27.41 -12.48 -1.89
N GLY A 369 27.56 -11.20 -1.53
CA GLY A 369 27.44 -10.70 -0.15
C GLY A 369 28.73 -10.79 0.69
N SER A 370 29.81 -11.39 0.17
CA SER A 370 31.11 -11.45 0.86
C SER A 370 31.98 -10.21 0.68
N ALA A 371 31.70 -9.39 -0.34
CA ALA A 371 32.41 -8.16 -0.64
C ALA A 371 31.80 -6.96 0.11
N PHE A 372 32.63 -6.17 0.78
CA PHE A 372 32.18 -5.01 1.56
C PHE A 372 31.68 -3.86 0.68
N GLY A 373 32.38 -3.55 -0.42
CA GLY A 373 31.99 -2.46 -1.33
C GLY A 373 30.57 -2.61 -1.89
N PRO A 374 30.25 -3.72 -2.59
CA PRO A 374 28.90 -4.02 -3.07
C PRO A 374 27.84 -4.10 -1.96
N ARG A 375 28.17 -4.73 -0.82
CA ARG A 375 27.26 -4.82 0.33
C ARG A 375 26.88 -3.45 0.88
N ILE A 376 27.85 -2.54 1.04
CA ILE A 376 27.59 -1.15 1.47
C ILE A 376 26.80 -0.39 0.40
N LYS A 377 27.09 -0.61 -0.89
CA LYS A 377 26.33 -0.02 -2.01
C LYS A 377 24.85 -0.44 -1.96
N ASN A 378 24.58 -1.72 -1.74
CA ASN A 378 23.22 -2.25 -1.63
C ASN A 378 22.52 -1.73 -0.37
N TRP A 379 23.21 -1.65 0.77
CA TRP A 379 22.63 -1.03 1.96
C TRP A 379 22.32 0.46 1.83
N LEU A 380 23.16 1.24 1.17
CA LEU A 380 22.81 2.62 0.85
C LEU A 380 21.57 2.71 -0.03
N LYS A 381 21.15 1.63 -0.70
CA LYS A 381 19.84 1.52 -1.35
C LYS A 381 18.75 1.03 -0.38
N ASP A 382 19.02 0.01 0.44
CA ASP A 382 18.03 -0.69 1.29
C ASP A 382 17.65 0.03 2.61
N ILE A 383 18.59 0.73 3.25
CA ILE A 383 18.37 1.40 4.56
C ILE A 383 17.44 2.58 4.41
N ILE A 384 17.62 3.26 3.28
CA ILE A 384 16.74 4.32 2.83
C ILE A 384 15.31 3.77 2.69
N ALA A 385 15.14 2.52 2.27
CA ALA A 385 13.82 1.88 2.18
C ALA A 385 13.22 1.53 3.56
N LEU A 386 13.99 0.93 4.49
CA LEU A 386 13.47 0.53 5.81
C LEU A 386 13.14 1.74 6.72
N GLU A 387 14.03 2.74 6.80
CA GLU A 387 13.75 3.93 7.61
C GLU A 387 12.58 4.73 7.04
N HIS A 388 12.43 4.74 5.72
CA HIS A 388 11.26 5.30 5.06
C HIS A 388 9.99 4.54 5.42
N ALA A 389 10.03 3.21 5.30
CA ALA A 389 8.90 2.36 5.62
C ALA A 389 8.44 2.59 7.06
N LEU A 390 9.37 2.66 8.02
CA LEU A 390 9.03 2.98 9.41
C LEU A 390 8.36 4.36 9.56
N GLN A 391 8.85 5.41 8.89
CA GLN A 391 8.19 6.72 8.96
C GLN A 391 6.81 6.73 8.28
N ALA A 392 6.63 5.98 7.20
CA ALA A 392 5.33 5.83 6.53
C ALA A 392 4.36 5.10 7.46
N THR A 393 4.77 3.98 8.03
CA THR A 393 4.00 3.20 9.00
C THR A 393 3.63 4.03 10.26
N ILE A 394 4.53 4.87 10.81
CA ILE A 394 4.20 5.77 11.95
C ILE A 394 3.16 6.84 11.57
N ARG A 395 3.22 7.34 10.33
CA ARG A 395 2.23 8.30 9.82
C ARG A 395 0.89 7.64 9.50
N GLU A 396 0.89 6.35 9.18
CA GLU A 396 -0.35 5.62 8.91
C GLU A 396 -1.08 5.22 10.19
N HIS A 397 -0.33 4.84 11.24
CA HIS A 397 -0.91 4.24 12.45
C HIS A 397 -0.84 5.17 13.66
N ALA A 398 -1.98 5.75 14.05
CA ALA A 398 -2.11 6.67 15.18
C ALA A 398 -1.60 6.06 16.51
N GLY A 399 -1.75 4.74 16.70
CA GLY A 399 -1.30 4.04 17.91
C GLY A 399 0.19 3.98 18.13
N LEU A 400 0.95 4.13 17.05
CA LEU A 400 2.40 4.23 17.13
C LEU A 400 2.83 5.63 17.61
N ARG A 401 1.90 6.55 17.82
CA ARG A 401 2.17 7.93 18.22
C ARG A 401 1.96 8.20 19.70
N TYR A 402 1.97 7.19 20.54
CA TYR A 402 1.78 7.34 21.98
C TYR A 402 2.96 6.78 22.78
N GLY A 403 3.30 7.49 23.85
CA GLY A 403 4.34 7.14 24.82
C GLY A 403 3.79 7.08 26.24
N ILE A 404 4.55 6.44 27.13
CA ILE A 404 4.20 6.31 28.54
C ILE A 404 4.50 7.64 29.25
N CYS A 405 3.50 8.15 29.99
CA CYS A 405 3.61 9.32 30.86
C CYS A 405 4.04 8.89 32.26
N ASP A 406 4.74 9.81 32.92
CA ASP A 406 5.09 9.82 34.34
C ASP A 406 3.87 9.99 35.27
N GLU A 407 2.80 10.62 34.77
CA GLU A 407 1.55 10.80 35.49
C GLU A 407 0.72 9.51 35.56
N LYS A 408 0.08 9.26 36.71
CA LYS A 408 -0.77 8.10 36.95
C LYS A 408 -2.11 8.51 37.52
N VAL A 409 -3.15 7.77 37.15
CA VAL A 409 -4.46 7.82 37.81
C VAL A 409 -4.76 6.41 38.33
N ASP A 410 -4.99 6.28 39.63
CA ASP A 410 -5.27 5.00 40.31
C ASP A 410 -4.23 3.87 40.05
N GLY A 411 -2.97 4.24 39.86
CA GLY A 411 -1.86 3.30 39.60
C GLY A 411 -1.69 2.89 38.14
N VAL A 412 -2.55 3.39 37.23
CA VAL A 412 -2.45 3.17 35.78
C VAL A 412 -1.60 4.29 35.16
N PRO A 413 -0.54 3.97 34.40
CA PRO A 413 0.25 4.97 33.69
C PRO A 413 -0.58 5.62 32.57
N LEU A 414 -0.57 6.95 32.51
CA LEU A 414 -1.23 7.69 31.42
C LEU A 414 -0.41 7.61 30.13
N PHE A 415 -1.07 7.78 28.99
CA PHE A 415 -0.42 7.85 27.68
C PHE A 415 -0.44 9.27 27.15
N ARG A 416 0.68 9.68 26.53
CA ARG A 416 0.81 10.99 25.90
C ARG A 416 1.12 10.80 24.42
N GLN A 417 0.45 11.59 23.58
CA GLN A 417 0.76 11.63 22.15
C GLN A 417 2.16 12.22 21.94
N ILE A 418 3.02 11.48 21.25
CA ILE A 418 4.35 11.87 20.82
C ILE A 418 4.25 12.53 19.45
N ARG A 419 4.76 13.74 19.37
CA ARG A 419 4.77 14.55 18.15
C ARG A 419 6.11 14.54 17.43
N THR A 420 7.15 14.04 18.09
CA THR A 420 8.51 14.04 17.59
C THR A 420 9.16 12.70 17.89
N PHE A 421 9.63 12.01 16.86
CA PHE A 421 10.29 10.70 17.00
C PHE A 421 11.70 10.79 16.47
N ASP A 422 12.67 10.24 17.20
CA ASP A 422 14.01 10.02 16.68
C ASP A 422 14.18 8.58 16.18
N SER A 423 15.07 8.36 15.21
CA SER A 423 15.32 7.02 14.68
C SER A 423 15.79 6.02 15.75
N GLN A 424 16.51 6.51 16.75
CA GLN A 424 17.05 5.71 17.85
C GLN A 424 15.97 5.30 18.87
N ASP A 425 14.84 6.01 18.89
CA ASP A 425 13.74 5.71 19.80
C ASP A 425 12.87 4.56 19.28
N VAL A 426 12.76 4.42 17.96
CA VAL A 426 11.86 3.47 17.30
C VAL A 426 12.58 2.29 16.65
N MET A 427 13.89 2.36 16.41
CA MET A 427 14.65 1.29 15.74
C MET A 427 16.00 1.04 16.41
N LYS A 428 16.29 -0.22 16.74
CA LYS A 428 17.56 -0.70 17.28
C LYS A 428 18.05 -1.91 16.51
N VAL A 429 19.28 -1.89 16.00
CA VAL A 429 19.90 -3.04 15.33
C VAL A 429 20.87 -3.70 16.30
N VAL A 430 20.77 -5.02 16.48
CA VAL A 430 21.56 -5.78 17.46
C VAL A 430 22.10 -7.06 16.81
N THR A 431 23.38 -7.35 17.05
CA THR A 431 24.03 -8.60 16.61
C THR A 431 24.02 -9.61 17.75
N SER A 432 23.50 -10.81 17.49
CA SER A 432 23.45 -11.92 18.45
C SER A 432 24.65 -12.85 18.27
N ARG A 433 25.27 -13.31 19.37
CA ARG A 433 26.40 -14.27 19.35
C ARG A 433 26.16 -15.45 20.29
N PRO A 434 26.46 -16.70 19.88
CA PRO A 434 26.47 -17.85 20.78
C PRO A 434 27.51 -17.70 21.90
N ARG A 435 27.25 -18.25 23.09
CA ARG A 435 28.28 -18.34 24.14
C ARG A 435 29.30 -19.43 23.77
N ALA A 436 30.54 -19.28 24.25
CA ALA A 436 31.58 -20.27 24.03
C ALA A 436 31.14 -21.64 24.58
N GLY A 437 30.93 -22.62 23.69
CA GLY A 437 30.53 -24.00 24.04
C GLY A 437 29.12 -24.40 23.59
N GLU A 438 28.27 -23.47 23.13
CA GLU A 438 26.98 -23.77 22.49
C GLU A 438 27.21 -24.12 21.01
N GLY A 439 26.55 -25.18 20.49
CA GLY A 439 26.78 -25.69 19.13
C GLY A 439 26.45 -24.71 18.00
N ASP A 440 26.98 -24.98 16.80
CA ASP A 440 27.01 -24.10 15.61
C ASP A 440 25.64 -23.89 14.88
N GLY A 441 24.52 -24.05 15.58
CA GLY A 441 23.17 -23.89 15.02
C GLY A 441 22.27 -23.06 15.92
N MET A 442 21.45 -22.20 15.32
CA MET A 442 20.39 -21.47 16.01
C MET A 442 19.50 -22.46 16.77
N SER A 443 19.55 -22.42 18.10
CA SER A 443 18.48 -23.02 18.90
C SER A 443 17.46 -21.93 19.23
N ASP A 444 16.18 -22.30 19.28
CA ASP A 444 15.11 -21.41 19.73
C ASP A 444 15.42 -20.80 21.11
N GLU A 445 16.29 -21.44 21.91
CA GLU A 445 16.75 -20.92 23.20
C GLU A 445 17.61 -19.65 23.08
N LEU A 446 18.46 -19.56 22.06
CA LEU A 446 19.37 -18.42 21.86
C LEU A 446 18.60 -17.18 21.39
N LEU A 447 17.65 -17.39 20.47
CA LEU A 447 16.70 -16.36 20.02
C LEU A 447 15.77 -15.93 21.16
N SER A 448 15.25 -16.87 21.95
CA SER A 448 14.41 -16.57 23.11
C SER A 448 15.15 -15.74 24.15
N ARG A 449 16.39 -16.12 24.52
CA ARG A 449 17.22 -15.38 25.48
C ARG A 449 17.46 -13.93 25.06
N ASP A 450 17.79 -13.72 23.78
CA ASP A 450 18.10 -12.39 23.29
C ASP A 450 16.84 -11.51 23.19
N LEU A 451 15.68 -12.09 22.87
CA LEU A 451 14.40 -11.38 22.92
C LEU A 451 13.96 -11.09 24.37
N GLU A 452 14.16 -12.02 25.30
CA GLU A 452 13.94 -11.85 26.75
C GLU A 452 14.74 -10.68 27.31
N SER A 453 16.07 -10.67 27.07
CA SER A 453 16.96 -9.62 27.56
C SER A 453 16.63 -8.23 27.01
N ARG A 454 15.98 -8.15 25.84
CA ARG A 454 15.53 -6.86 25.30
C ARG A 454 14.19 -6.47 25.89
N HIS A 455 13.26 -7.40 26.01
CA HIS A 455 11.99 -7.12 26.64
C HIS A 455 12.12 -6.66 28.11
N SER A 456 13.19 -7.08 28.81
CA SER A 456 13.47 -6.65 30.18
C SER A 456 14.04 -5.23 30.33
N GLU A 457 14.37 -4.54 29.22
CA GLU A 457 14.79 -3.14 29.26
C GLU A 457 13.61 -2.23 29.67
N LEU A 458 13.83 -1.33 30.63
CA LEU A 458 12.80 -0.37 31.08
C LEU A 458 12.34 0.55 29.92
N TRP A 459 11.04 0.85 29.88
CA TRP A 459 10.45 1.78 28.91
C TRP A 459 10.72 3.23 29.33
N PRO A 460 11.41 4.03 28.51
CA PRO A 460 11.72 5.42 28.84
C PRO A 460 10.48 6.32 28.74
N GLU A 461 10.41 7.33 29.61
CA GLU A 461 9.32 8.32 29.65
C GLU A 461 9.31 9.21 28.40
N ASN A 462 8.11 9.62 27.95
CA ASN A 462 7.90 10.48 26.77
C ASN A 462 8.53 9.92 25.47
N LYS A 463 8.79 8.61 25.43
CA LYS A 463 9.28 7.89 24.26
C LYS A 463 8.22 6.92 23.75
N PRO A 464 8.28 6.54 22.46
CA PRO A 464 7.31 5.65 21.87
C PRO A 464 7.18 4.39 22.73
N ALA A 465 5.95 4.03 23.06
CA ALA A 465 5.70 2.85 23.87
C ALA A 465 5.90 1.55 23.06
N TRP A 466 6.62 1.61 21.93
CA TRP A 466 7.02 0.51 21.06
C TRP A 466 8.39 0.79 20.43
N ARG A 467 9.02 -0.25 19.88
CA ARG A 467 10.28 -0.19 19.13
C ARG A 467 10.46 -1.42 18.26
N VAL A 468 11.19 -1.27 17.16
CA VAL A 468 11.64 -2.36 16.31
C VAL A 468 13.07 -2.72 16.68
N VAL A 469 13.30 -4.00 16.97
CA VAL A 469 14.65 -4.54 17.16
C VAL A 469 14.95 -5.50 16.01
N VAL A 470 15.98 -5.18 15.25
CA VAL A 470 16.49 -6.06 14.19
C VAL A 470 17.62 -6.90 14.79
N LEU A 471 17.34 -8.19 15.02
CA LEU A 471 18.32 -9.18 15.46
C LEU A 471 19.01 -9.80 14.26
N LYS A 472 20.32 -9.62 14.17
CA LYS A 472 21.16 -10.21 13.12
C LYS A 472 21.89 -11.41 13.69
N HIS A 473 21.66 -12.59 13.11
CA HIS A 473 22.33 -13.84 13.48
C HIS A 473 23.14 -14.39 12.30
N THR A 474 24.36 -14.84 12.59
CA THR A 474 25.24 -15.51 11.64
C THR A 474 25.24 -17.01 11.92
N ASN A 475 24.66 -17.80 11.03
CA ASN A 475 24.73 -19.26 11.10
C ASN A 475 26.02 -19.74 10.42
N ASN A 476 26.87 -20.44 11.17
CA ASN A 476 28.02 -21.17 10.64
C ASN A 476 27.58 -22.60 10.32
N CYS A 477 26.90 -22.81 9.19
CA CYS A 477 26.73 -24.18 8.70
C CYS A 477 28.02 -24.61 7.97
N LYS A 478 28.44 -25.86 8.12
CA LYS A 478 29.76 -26.40 7.71
C LYS A 478 30.17 -26.23 6.23
N SER A 479 29.33 -25.64 5.39
CA SER A 479 29.62 -25.33 3.98
C SER A 479 29.30 -23.90 3.53
N HIS A 480 28.50 -23.10 4.26
CA HIS A 480 28.15 -21.72 3.88
C HIS A 480 27.82 -20.87 5.12
N ARG A 481 28.31 -19.62 5.14
CA ARG A 481 27.82 -18.60 6.08
C ARG A 481 26.51 -18.02 5.54
N SER A 482 25.39 -18.33 6.19
CA SER A 482 24.13 -17.65 5.94
C SER A 482 23.86 -16.63 7.05
N LEU A 483 23.42 -15.44 6.64
CA LEU A 483 22.98 -14.40 7.56
C LEU A 483 21.45 -14.45 7.63
N THR A 484 20.92 -14.65 8.82
CA THR A 484 19.48 -14.61 9.07
C THR A 484 19.18 -13.36 9.90
N MET A 485 18.24 -12.54 9.42
CA MET A 485 17.76 -11.36 10.15
C MET A 485 16.36 -11.64 10.68
N HIS A 486 16.16 -11.45 11.98
CA HIS A 486 14.86 -11.47 12.63
C HIS A 486 14.49 -10.03 12.99
N ILE A 487 13.34 -9.56 12.50
CA ILE A 487 12.79 -8.25 12.87
C ILE A 487 11.74 -8.51 13.94
N ALA A 488 11.99 -8.01 15.15
CA ALA A 488 11.09 -8.14 16.27
C ALA A 488 10.49 -6.78 16.60
N PHE A 489 9.16 -6.71 16.60
CA PHE A 489 8.43 -5.54 17.07
C PHE A 489 8.11 -5.71 18.55
N PHE A 490 8.64 -4.82 19.38
CA PHE A 490 8.37 -4.75 20.81
C PHE A 490 7.38 -3.62 21.05
N ALA A 491 6.30 -3.88 21.78
CA ALA A 491 5.36 -2.86 22.20
C ALA A 491 5.00 -3.06 23.66
N HIS A 492 4.84 -1.97 24.38
CA HIS A 492 4.29 -1.95 25.73
C HIS A 492 2.85 -2.43 25.67
N HIS A 493 2.48 -3.34 26.56
CA HIS A 493 1.19 -4.04 26.56
C HIS A 493 -0.04 -3.11 26.51
N ALA A 494 0.08 -1.89 27.01
CA ALA A 494 -1.01 -0.91 27.02
C ALA A 494 -1.26 -0.18 25.68
N ILE A 495 -0.30 -0.21 24.74
CA ILE A 495 -0.51 0.19 23.34
C ILE A 495 -0.55 -1.01 22.39
N ALA A 496 -0.15 -2.20 22.89
CA ALA A 496 -0.08 -3.43 22.14
C ALA A 496 -1.46 -4.07 22.13
N ASP A 497 -2.26 -3.51 21.28
CA ASP A 497 -3.51 -4.07 20.92
C ASP A 497 -3.35 -5.03 19.74
N GLY A 498 -2.16 -5.50 19.38
CA GLY A 498 -1.84 -6.43 18.29
C GLY A 498 -2.58 -6.40 16.92
N LEU A 499 -3.54 -5.52 16.68
CA LEU A 499 -3.98 -5.05 15.37
C LEU A 499 -3.13 -3.89 14.98
N SER A 500 -2.75 -3.02 15.92
CA SER A 500 -1.63 -2.12 15.67
C SER A 500 -0.36 -2.91 15.40
N GLY A 501 -0.17 -4.10 15.99
CA GLY A 501 0.96 -4.99 15.67
C GLY A 501 0.87 -5.63 14.28
N VAL A 502 -0.30 -6.16 13.90
CA VAL A 502 -0.54 -6.77 12.58
C VAL A 502 -0.58 -5.71 11.48
N ALA A 503 -1.22 -4.57 11.69
CA ALA A 503 -1.27 -3.42 10.79
C ALA A 503 0.11 -2.77 10.67
N PHE A 504 0.86 -2.63 11.77
CA PHE A 504 2.28 -2.26 11.72
C PHE A 504 3.05 -3.23 10.82
N HIS A 505 2.89 -4.54 11.01
CA HIS A 505 3.62 -5.53 10.21
C HIS A 505 3.17 -5.52 8.74
N ALA A 506 1.87 -5.41 8.46
CA ALA A 506 1.32 -5.37 7.11
C ALA A 506 1.75 -4.10 6.38
N SER A 507 1.59 -2.93 6.99
CA SER A 507 2.01 -1.65 6.40
C SER A 507 3.53 -1.56 6.29
N LEU A 508 4.30 -1.98 7.30
CA LEU A 508 5.76 -2.05 7.20
C LEU A 508 6.20 -2.96 6.06
N MET A 509 5.61 -4.16 5.92
CA MET A 509 5.95 -5.09 4.85
C MET A 509 5.47 -4.59 3.47
N ASN A 510 4.35 -3.87 3.41
CA ASN A 510 3.89 -3.22 2.19
C ASN A 510 4.87 -2.10 1.80
N ASP A 511 5.21 -1.23 2.74
CA ASP A 511 6.17 -0.14 2.58
C ASP A 511 7.59 -0.62 2.27
N LEU A 512 7.97 -1.82 2.74
CA LEU A 512 9.24 -2.48 2.40
C LEU A 512 9.24 -3.17 1.03
N LYS A 513 8.08 -3.65 0.55
CA LYS A 513 7.91 -4.24 -0.80
C LYS A 513 7.84 -3.18 -1.89
N LEU A 514 7.42 -1.97 -1.53
CA LEU A 514 7.52 -0.81 -2.39
C LEU A 514 9.00 -0.48 -2.56
N ASP A 515 9.55 -0.65 -3.77
CA ASP A 515 10.96 -0.41 -4.10
C ASP A 515 11.29 1.10 -4.02
N THR A 516 11.37 1.66 -2.81
CA THR A 516 11.13 3.09 -2.58
C THR A 516 12.19 3.71 -1.68
N PRO A 517 13.23 4.36 -2.24
CA PRO A 517 14.24 4.98 -1.41
C PRO A 517 13.91 6.45 -1.08
N ILE A 518 12.99 6.80 -0.12
CA ILE A 518 13.02 8.15 0.53
C ILE A 518 14.12 8.14 1.58
N SER A 519 15.04 9.13 1.54
CA SER A 519 15.87 9.41 2.72
C SER A 519 14.96 9.80 3.89
N ALA A 520 14.76 8.90 4.85
CA ALA A 520 14.02 9.19 6.07
C ALA A 520 14.59 10.45 6.74
N LYS A 521 13.73 11.40 7.10
CA LYS A 521 14.12 12.64 7.79
C LYS A 521 13.77 12.51 9.26
N TRP A 522 14.78 12.32 10.10
CA TRP A 522 14.64 12.26 11.56
C TRP A 522 15.15 13.57 12.20
N PRO A 523 14.51 14.08 13.26
CA PRO A 523 13.29 13.56 13.88
C PRO A 523 12.06 13.69 12.97
N LEU A 524 11.16 12.72 13.07
CA LEU A 524 9.86 12.76 12.42
C LEU A 524 8.94 13.66 13.24
N GLU A 525 8.47 14.77 12.67
CA GLU A 525 7.53 15.70 13.29
C GLU A 525 6.11 15.49 12.76
N LEU A 526 5.14 15.43 13.67
CA LEU A 526 3.72 15.23 13.39
C LEU A 526 2.90 16.39 13.97
N ASN A 527 2.16 17.10 13.12
CA ASN A 527 1.41 18.31 13.49
C ASN A 527 -0.07 18.05 13.81
N GLU A 528 -0.55 16.82 13.60
CA GLU A 528 -1.96 16.45 13.75
C GLU A 528 -2.23 15.82 15.11
N ILE A 529 -3.26 16.30 15.80
CA ILE A 529 -3.87 15.60 16.95
C ILE A 529 -4.74 14.50 16.34
N GLN A 530 -4.45 13.24 16.68
CA GLN A 530 -5.18 12.09 16.16
C GLN A 530 -5.70 11.24 17.32
N ASP A 531 -6.88 10.66 17.10
CA ASP A 531 -7.54 9.78 18.05
C ASP A 531 -6.65 8.56 18.40
N PRO A 532 -6.78 8.03 19.63
CA PRO A 532 -6.02 6.87 20.07
C PRO A 532 -6.34 5.63 19.22
N PRO A 533 -5.42 4.65 19.14
CA PRO A 533 -5.58 3.49 18.27
C PRO A 533 -6.73 2.57 18.68
N PRO A 534 -7.28 1.82 17.71
CA PRO A 534 -8.15 0.66 17.98
C PRO A 534 -7.44 -0.38 18.86
N THR A 535 -8.17 -1.37 19.44
CA THR A 535 -7.57 -2.48 20.24
C THR A 535 -7.66 -3.90 19.67
N ILE A 536 -6.84 -4.92 20.07
CA ILE A 536 -6.68 -6.29 19.47
C ILE A 536 -7.99 -7.01 19.26
N GLU A 537 -8.91 -6.72 20.15
CA GLU A 537 -10.22 -7.29 20.17
C GLU A 537 -11.19 -6.63 19.15
N GLU A 538 -10.77 -5.57 18.44
CA GLU A 538 -11.54 -4.85 17.40
C GLU A 538 -11.25 -5.35 15.98
N SER A 539 -10.24 -6.21 15.75
CA SER A 539 -10.06 -6.94 14.48
C SER A 539 -9.58 -8.38 14.63
N VAL A 540 -9.72 -8.97 15.83
CA VAL A 540 -9.86 -10.42 15.96
C VAL A 540 -11.27 -10.72 16.44
N ASP A 541 -12.08 -11.39 15.60
CA ASP A 541 -13.42 -11.80 15.97
C ASP A 541 -13.38 -13.01 16.90
N CYS A 542 -13.24 -12.75 18.20
CA CYS A 542 -13.15 -13.78 19.23
C CYS A 542 -14.50 -14.18 19.85
N LEU A 543 -15.64 -13.75 19.30
CA LEU A 543 -16.97 -14.07 19.86
C LEU A 543 -17.78 -14.99 18.94
N SER A 544 -17.46 -16.29 19.01
CA SER A 544 -18.48 -17.34 18.80
C SER A 544 -18.50 -18.29 20.01
N CYS A 545 -18.81 -17.72 21.17
CA CYS A 545 -19.23 -18.50 22.33
C CYS A 545 -20.74 -18.76 22.24
N ASN A 546 -21.14 -19.95 21.80
CA ASN A 546 -22.51 -20.49 21.91
C ASN A 546 -22.67 -21.27 23.23
N CYS A 547 -22.26 -20.72 24.39
CA CYS A 547 -22.44 -21.43 25.66
C CYS A 547 -23.76 -21.04 26.35
N THR A 548 -24.44 -22.06 26.86
CA THR A 548 -25.81 -22.04 27.40
C THR A 548 -25.92 -21.47 28.82
N VAL A 549 -24.94 -20.71 29.31
CA VAL A 549 -24.87 -20.30 30.73
C VAL A 549 -25.52 -18.92 30.99
N CYS A 550 -26.03 -18.25 29.96
CA CYS A 550 -26.62 -16.91 30.09
C CYS A 550 -28.16 -16.97 30.08
N THR A 551 -28.78 -17.56 31.12
CA THR A 551 -30.24 -17.42 31.35
C THR A 551 -30.56 -17.16 32.84
N THR A 552 -30.70 -15.86 33.19
CA THR A 552 -31.62 -15.16 34.17
C THR A 552 -31.93 -15.73 35.59
N PRO A 553 -32.47 -14.99 36.60
CA PRO A 553 -33.05 -13.63 36.61
C PRO A 553 -32.74 -12.71 37.85
N ASP A 554 -33.22 -11.46 37.74
CA ASP A 554 -33.78 -10.55 38.76
C ASP A 554 -32.95 -9.58 39.65
N LYS A 555 -33.61 -8.42 39.86
CA LYS A 555 -33.19 -7.09 40.34
C LYS A 555 -33.19 -6.91 41.87
N SER A 556 -32.46 -5.87 42.32
CA SER A 556 -32.72 -4.85 43.38
C SER A 556 -31.42 -4.62 44.16
N ASP A 557 -30.91 -3.47 44.59
CA ASP A 557 -31.30 -2.05 44.71
C ASP A 557 -29.98 -1.32 45.15
N ASP A 558 -29.74 -0.05 44.78
CA ASP A 558 -28.48 0.75 44.87
C ASP A 558 -27.61 0.69 46.17
N PRO A 559 -26.33 1.17 46.19
CA PRO A 559 -25.54 1.85 45.14
C PRO A 559 -24.20 1.15 44.81
N VAL A 560 -23.88 0.93 43.55
CA VAL A 560 -22.53 0.47 43.18
C VAL A 560 -21.58 1.66 43.15
N TRP A 561 -20.83 1.75 44.25
CA TRP A 561 -19.66 2.58 44.45
C TRP A 561 -18.64 2.42 43.31
N ALA A 562 -18.39 3.52 42.61
CA ALA A 562 -17.28 3.69 41.69
C ALA A 562 -15.97 3.82 42.48
N GLY A 563 -15.01 2.96 42.16
CA GLY A 563 -13.58 3.22 42.36
C GLY A 563 -13.03 3.12 43.79
N GLY A 564 -12.28 2.04 44.03
CA GLY A 564 -11.07 2.07 44.85
C GLY A 564 -10.74 0.73 45.55
N PRO A 565 -9.51 0.47 46.01
CA PRO A 565 -8.21 1.03 45.64
C PRO A 565 -7.25 -0.05 45.08
N ILE A 566 -6.53 0.22 43.98
CA ILE A 566 -5.32 -0.56 43.67
C ILE A 566 -4.16 0.03 44.48
N SER A 567 -3.72 -0.72 45.49
CA SER A 567 -2.59 -0.37 46.35
C SER A 567 -1.25 -0.47 45.62
N THR A 568 -0.57 0.68 45.50
CA THR A 568 0.86 0.95 45.77
C THR A 568 1.90 -0.19 45.62
N ALA A 569 2.52 -0.33 44.44
CA ALA A 569 3.91 -0.77 44.27
C ALA A 569 4.47 -0.34 42.89
N PRO A 570 5.80 -0.12 42.75
CA PRO A 570 6.36 1.00 42.01
C PRO A 570 6.63 0.73 40.52
N THR A 571 6.59 1.81 39.72
CA THR A 571 6.92 1.87 38.28
C THR A 571 8.38 1.52 37.94
N GLU A 572 9.24 1.24 38.92
CA GLU A 572 10.69 1.31 38.69
C GLU A 572 11.40 -0.04 38.58
N ASN A 573 10.75 -1.20 38.79
CA ASN A 573 11.46 -2.50 38.75
C ASN A 573 10.61 -3.67 38.22
N TYR A 574 10.02 -3.55 37.03
CA TYR A 574 9.39 -4.70 36.37
C TYR A 574 10.33 -5.32 35.34
N GLU A 575 10.95 -6.44 35.70
CA GLU A 575 11.59 -7.34 34.74
C GLU A 575 10.53 -8.27 34.16
N SER A 576 10.11 -8.01 32.92
CA SER A 576 9.15 -8.87 32.23
C SER A 576 9.89 -10.03 31.57
N LEU A 577 9.56 -11.26 31.95
CA LEU A 577 10.09 -12.49 31.35
C LEU A 577 9.22 -12.91 30.17
N VAL A 578 9.77 -12.89 28.95
CA VAL A 578 9.04 -13.22 27.72
C VAL A 578 9.49 -14.54 27.15
N ARG A 579 8.63 -15.56 27.19
CA ARG A 579 8.91 -16.83 26.54
C ARG A 579 8.21 -16.90 25.19
N ILE A 580 8.97 -17.17 24.13
CA ILE A 580 8.41 -17.36 22.79
C ILE A 580 7.79 -18.75 22.72
N VAL A 581 6.51 -18.81 22.41
CA VAL A 581 5.77 -20.06 22.22
C VAL A 581 5.30 -20.11 20.77
N THR A 582 6.05 -20.84 19.94
CA THR A 582 5.66 -21.07 18.54
C THR A 582 4.67 -22.23 18.50
N VAL A 583 3.42 -21.96 18.14
CA VAL A 583 2.40 -23.00 17.95
C VAL A 583 2.23 -23.23 16.44
N PRO A 584 2.59 -24.41 15.90
CA PRO A 584 2.38 -24.70 14.49
C PRO A 584 0.89 -24.70 14.13
N ALA A 585 0.56 -24.38 12.89
CA ALA A 585 -0.83 -24.17 12.44
C ALA A 585 -1.76 -25.37 12.69
N ALA A 586 -1.26 -26.60 12.51
CA ALA A 586 -2.05 -27.81 12.77
C ALA A 586 -2.41 -27.99 14.26
N PRO A 587 -1.44 -27.94 15.21
CA PRO A 587 -1.71 -27.91 16.65
C PRO A 587 -2.60 -26.77 17.15
N PHE A 588 -2.60 -25.61 16.50
CA PHE A 588 -3.41 -24.47 16.92
C PHE A 588 -4.92 -24.72 16.75
N SER A 589 -5.33 -25.38 15.66
CA SER A 589 -6.71 -25.81 15.45
C SER A 589 -7.17 -26.82 16.50
N ASP A 590 -6.28 -27.74 16.89
CA ASP A 590 -6.52 -28.70 17.97
C ASP A 590 -6.65 -28.00 19.34
N LEU A 591 -5.84 -26.98 19.61
CA LEU A 591 -5.92 -26.16 20.82
C LEU A 591 -7.28 -25.47 20.95
N LEU A 592 -7.75 -24.81 19.87
CA LEU A 592 -9.06 -24.15 19.85
C LEU A 592 -10.22 -25.14 20.07
N ARG A 593 -10.11 -26.34 19.48
CA ARG A 593 -11.09 -27.42 19.68
C ARG A 593 -11.13 -27.88 21.13
N LYS A 594 -9.96 -28.04 21.78
CA LYS A 594 -9.84 -28.40 23.21
C LYS A 594 -10.41 -27.31 24.12
N CYS A 595 -10.15 -26.03 23.84
CA CYS A 595 -10.78 -24.92 24.58
C CYS A 595 -12.31 -24.99 24.53
N LYS A 596 -12.87 -25.24 23.34
CA LYS A 596 -14.32 -25.37 23.12
C LYS A 596 -14.90 -26.58 23.86
N GLN A 597 -14.20 -27.73 23.86
CA GLN A 597 -14.63 -28.92 24.59
C GLN A 597 -14.55 -28.74 26.12
N ALA A 598 -13.54 -28.02 26.62
CA ALA A 598 -13.34 -27.77 28.04
C ALA A 598 -14.18 -26.61 28.60
N ASN A 599 -14.87 -25.86 27.73
CA ASN A 599 -15.62 -24.63 28.02
C ASN A 599 -14.75 -23.57 28.70
N VAL A 600 -13.56 -23.31 28.14
CA VAL A 600 -12.60 -22.30 28.63
C VAL A 600 -12.24 -21.32 27.52
N THR A 601 -11.94 -20.07 27.89
CA THR A 601 -11.41 -19.06 26.97
C THR A 601 -9.94 -19.33 26.67
N VAL A 602 -9.48 -18.96 25.47
CA VAL A 602 -8.05 -19.05 25.10
C VAL A 602 -7.21 -18.22 26.07
N THR A 603 -7.65 -17.02 26.43
CA THR A 603 -7.00 -16.17 27.42
C THR A 603 -6.91 -16.84 28.81
N GLY A 604 -7.99 -17.48 29.28
CA GLY A 604 -8.00 -18.20 30.55
C GLY A 604 -7.07 -19.43 30.53
N LEU A 605 -7.05 -20.16 29.41
CA LEU A 605 -6.15 -21.29 29.22
C LEU A 605 -4.68 -20.88 29.16
N LEU A 606 -4.34 -19.82 28.41
CA LEU A 606 -2.99 -19.30 28.33
C LEU A 606 -2.52 -18.77 29.68
N HIS A 607 -3.37 -18.06 30.43
CA HIS A 607 -3.05 -17.60 31.79
C HIS A 607 -2.78 -18.78 32.73
N ALA A 608 -3.57 -19.85 32.65
CA ALA A 608 -3.35 -21.08 33.41
C ALA A 608 -2.05 -21.80 33.05
N ILE A 609 -1.74 -21.90 31.76
CA ILE A 609 -0.48 -22.49 31.27
C ILE A 609 0.71 -21.66 31.76
N ILE A 610 0.64 -20.33 31.67
CA ILE A 610 1.70 -19.44 32.16
C ILE A 610 1.90 -19.64 33.67
N CYS A 611 0.85 -19.56 34.47
CA CYS A 611 0.93 -19.80 35.92
C CYS A 611 1.53 -21.17 36.26
N THR A 612 1.11 -22.22 35.56
CA THR A 612 1.58 -23.59 35.79
C THR A 612 3.03 -23.80 35.31
N SER A 613 3.46 -23.05 34.28
CA SER A 613 4.82 -23.11 33.73
C SER A 613 5.87 -22.45 34.64
N LEU A 614 5.45 -21.49 35.46
CA LEU A 614 6.33 -20.79 36.41
C LEU A 614 6.70 -21.63 37.63
N ARG A 615 6.10 -22.83 37.81
CA ARG A 615 6.28 -23.71 38.98
C ARG A 615 7.72 -24.05 39.33
N SER A 616 8.60 -24.12 38.33
CA SER A 616 10.01 -24.50 38.50
C SER A 616 10.93 -23.32 38.78
N SER A 617 10.46 -22.11 38.50
CA SER A 617 11.26 -20.88 38.61
C SER A 617 11.02 -20.14 39.94
N ILE A 618 10.03 -20.59 40.71
CA ILE A 618 9.65 -20.02 42.02
C ILE A 618 10.27 -20.88 43.12
N LYS A 619 11.02 -20.25 44.03
CA LYS A 619 11.73 -20.92 45.13
C LYS A 619 10.73 -21.48 46.17
N GLU A 620 11.12 -22.55 46.87
CA GLU A 620 10.27 -23.28 47.82
C GLU A 620 9.82 -22.44 49.04
N ASP A 621 10.52 -21.36 49.37
CA ASP A 621 10.25 -20.45 50.48
C ASP A 621 9.16 -19.41 50.19
N VAL A 622 8.65 -19.35 48.95
CA VAL A 622 7.63 -18.39 48.55
C VAL A 622 6.22 -18.93 48.84
N SER A 623 5.43 -18.20 49.62
CA SER A 623 4.07 -18.60 50.06
C SER A 623 2.98 -18.53 48.97
N GLY A 624 3.36 -18.37 47.71
CA GLY A 624 2.48 -18.16 46.56
C GLY A 624 2.91 -16.99 45.68
N PHE A 625 2.30 -16.81 44.51
CA PHE A 625 2.63 -15.72 43.59
C PHE A 625 1.38 -15.11 42.96
N ARG A 626 1.49 -13.85 42.54
CA ARG A 626 0.43 -13.13 41.85
C ARG A 626 0.76 -13.04 40.36
N ALA A 627 -0.16 -13.46 39.51
CA ALA A 627 -0.07 -13.33 38.06
C ALA A 627 -1.10 -12.31 37.57
N VAL A 628 -0.72 -11.50 36.59
CA VAL A 628 -1.60 -10.50 35.99
C VAL A 628 -1.61 -10.68 34.48
N THR A 629 -2.79 -10.77 33.88
CA THR A 629 -2.97 -10.78 32.42
C THR A 629 -3.98 -9.72 32.03
N PRO A 630 -3.57 -8.70 31.25
CA PRO A 630 -4.52 -7.72 30.73
C PRO A 630 -5.50 -8.38 29.76
N PHE A 631 -6.73 -7.88 29.72
CA PHE A 631 -7.73 -8.21 28.72
C PHE A 631 -8.61 -6.98 28.46
N SER A 632 -9.01 -6.73 27.20
CA SER A 632 -9.93 -5.64 26.91
C SER A 632 -11.35 -5.95 27.38
N ALA A 633 -11.99 -4.95 28.00
CA ALA A 633 -13.40 -5.01 28.36
C ALA A 633 -14.28 -4.21 27.40
N ARG A 634 -13.72 -3.60 26.34
CA ARG A 634 -14.38 -2.63 25.46
C ARG A 634 -15.70 -3.13 24.86
N ARG A 635 -15.75 -4.37 24.35
CA ARG A 635 -16.99 -4.96 23.77
C ARG A 635 -18.13 -5.14 24.79
N HIS A 636 -17.88 -4.94 26.08
CA HIS A 636 -18.83 -5.24 27.15
C HIS A 636 -19.27 -4.02 27.96
N THR A 637 -18.66 -2.85 27.76
CA THR A 637 -19.01 -1.62 28.51
C THR A 637 -20.12 -0.80 27.83
N GLY A 638 -20.32 -0.99 26.52
CA GLY A 638 -21.31 -0.23 25.75
C GLY A 638 -21.02 1.28 25.65
N ALA A 639 -19.80 1.70 25.99
CA ALA A 639 -19.34 3.08 25.89
C ALA A 639 -19.18 3.49 24.41
N SER A 640 -19.43 4.76 24.10
CA SER A 640 -19.30 5.29 22.73
C SER A 640 -17.84 5.39 22.29
N ASP A 641 -17.58 5.42 20.98
CA ASP A 641 -16.21 5.51 20.42
C ASP A 641 -15.39 6.68 20.99
N ALA A 642 -16.06 7.77 21.39
CA ALA A 642 -15.46 8.94 22.01
C ALA A 642 -15.07 8.74 23.49
N GLU A 643 -15.63 7.73 24.18
CA GLU A 643 -15.46 7.47 25.62
C GLU A 643 -14.46 6.32 25.91
N ILE A 644 -13.98 5.61 24.88
CA ILE A 644 -13.35 4.27 24.97
C ILE A 644 -11.89 4.23 25.48
N VAL A 645 -11.25 5.39 25.71
CA VAL A 645 -9.79 5.49 25.92
C VAL A 645 -9.25 4.71 27.14
N ASN A 646 -10.10 4.28 28.10
CA ASN A 646 -9.64 3.75 29.40
C ASN A 646 -10.18 2.38 29.86
N HIS A 647 -10.63 1.48 28.97
CA HIS A 647 -11.26 0.20 29.40
C HIS A 647 -10.41 -1.07 29.17
N ILE A 648 -9.15 -1.05 29.59
CA ILE A 648 -8.33 -2.26 29.78
C ILE A 648 -8.58 -2.79 31.20
N SER A 649 -9.03 -4.03 31.32
CA SER A 649 -9.13 -4.74 32.58
C SER A 649 -7.98 -5.72 32.73
N TYR A 650 -7.84 -6.31 33.91
CA TYR A 650 -6.76 -7.25 34.19
C TYR A 650 -7.31 -8.45 34.93
N LEU A 651 -7.02 -9.65 34.43
CA LEU A 651 -7.15 -10.87 35.21
C LEU A 651 -6.01 -10.86 36.22
N THR A 652 -6.33 -10.99 37.50
CA THR A 652 -5.31 -11.01 38.53
C THR A 652 -5.52 -12.21 39.42
N SER A 653 -4.61 -13.16 39.30
CA SER A 653 -4.73 -14.47 39.93
C SER A 653 -3.70 -14.57 41.04
N TYR A 654 -4.13 -14.92 42.24
CA TYR A 654 -3.23 -15.34 43.30
C TYR A 654 -3.15 -16.86 43.32
N ILE A 655 -1.96 -17.39 43.09
CA ILE A 655 -1.67 -18.81 43.24
C ILE A 655 -1.12 -19.02 44.65
N SER A 656 -1.89 -19.71 45.48
CA SER A 656 -1.51 -20.02 46.86
C SER A 656 -0.34 -21.00 46.92
N GLN A 657 0.36 -21.06 48.06
CA GLN A 657 1.39 -22.08 48.30
C GLN A 657 0.86 -23.51 48.09
N GLN A 658 -0.40 -23.77 48.45
CA GLN A 658 -1.01 -25.09 48.30
C GLN A 658 -1.24 -25.47 46.83
N GLU A 659 -1.61 -24.50 45.98
CA GLU A 659 -1.73 -24.70 44.54
C GLU A 659 -0.36 -24.83 43.86
N LEU A 660 0.63 -24.04 44.29
CA LEU A 660 2.00 -24.15 43.82
C LEU A 660 2.58 -25.54 44.11
N GLN A 661 2.36 -26.08 45.32
CA GLN A 661 2.75 -27.43 45.68
C GLN A 661 2.03 -28.50 44.84
N ARG A 662 0.76 -28.29 44.49
CA ARG A 662 0.04 -29.19 43.57
C ARG A 662 0.67 -29.21 42.17
N PHE A 663 1.16 -28.08 41.67
CA PHE A 663 1.90 -28.03 40.40
C PHE A 663 3.25 -28.71 40.47
N GLN A 664 3.98 -28.52 41.57
CA GLN A 664 5.29 -29.12 41.79
C GLN A 664 5.21 -30.65 41.98
N ASN A 665 4.12 -31.15 42.56
CA ASN A 665 3.88 -32.58 42.77
C ASN A 665 3.29 -33.31 41.55
N SER A 666 2.84 -32.57 40.52
CA SER A 666 2.27 -33.15 39.29
C SER A 666 3.37 -33.39 38.24
N ALA A 667 3.44 -34.59 37.67
CA ALA A 667 4.41 -34.89 36.62
C ALA A 667 4.08 -34.11 35.33
N ARG A 668 5.12 -33.56 34.67
CA ARG A 668 4.96 -32.79 33.43
C ARG A 668 4.39 -33.67 32.30
N GLY A 669 3.40 -33.17 31.57
CA GLY A 669 2.67 -33.87 30.51
C GLY A 669 1.69 -34.93 31.03
N SER A 670 1.47 -35.05 32.34
CA SER A 670 0.53 -36.03 32.88
C SER A 670 -0.93 -35.57 32.75
N ALA A 671 -1.85 -36.53 32.72
CA ALA A 671 -3.29 -36.24 32.74
C ALA A 671 -3.71 -35.43 33.98
N ALA A 672 -2.99 -35.59 35.10
CA ALA A 672 -3.22 -34.81 36.32
C ALA A 672 -2.78 -33.33 36.18
N GLU A 673 -1.72 -33.06 35.42
CA GLU A 673 -1.32 -31.69 35.09
C GLU A 673 -2.29 -31.05 34.07
N GLU A 674 -2.69 -31.80 33.03
CA GLU A 674 -3.66 -31.33 32.03
C GLU A 674 -5.00 -30.97 32.69
N GLN A 675 -5.48 -31.82 33.61
CA GLN A 675 -6.71 -31.55 34.36
C GLN A 675 -6.60 -30.30 35.25
N HIS A 676 -5.48 -30.13 35.96
CA HIS A 676 -5.25 -28.93 36.78
C HIS A 676 -5.19 -27.65 35.94
N ILE A 677 -4.55 -27.68 34.78
CA ILE A 677 -4.49 -26.53 33.86
C ILE A 677 -5.90 -26.17 33.38
N ILE A 678 -6.73 -27.17 33.04
CA ILE A 678 -8.12 -26.96 32.63
C ILE A 678 -8.96 -26.36 33.77
N ASP A 679 -8.78 -26.83 35.00
CA ASP A 679 -9.53 -26.33 36.15
C ASP A 679 -9.18 -24.88 36.51
N LEU A 680 -7.89 -24.51 36.42
CA LEU A 680 -7.45 -23.11 36.51
C LEU A 680 -8.01 -22.27 35.37
N ALA A 681 -7.95 -22.79 34.13
CA ALA A 681 -8.45 -22.10 32.96
C ALA A 681 -9.93 -21.77 33.10
N ARG A 682 -10.75 -22.71 33.60
CA ARG A 682 -12.17 -22.45 33.91
C ARG A 682 -12.36 -21.35 34.95
N ARG A 683 -11.58 -21.37 36.02
CA ARG A 683 -11.64 -20.33 37.06
C ARG A 683 -11.33 -18.96 36.49
N PHE A 684 -10.25 -18.85 35.73
CA PHE A 684 -9.83 -17.62 35.08
C PHE A 684 -10.83 -17.13 34.03
N SER A 685 -11.40 -18.03 33.24
CA SER A 685 -12.49 -17.68 32.31
C SER A 685 -13.72 -17.15 33.03
N ASN A 686 -14.08 -17.71 34.19
CA ASN A 686 -15.20 -17.21 35.01
C ASN A 686 -14.89 -15.84 35.65
N GLU A 687 -13.65 -15.61 36.08
CA GLU A 687 -13.21 -14.31 36.60
C GLU A 687 -13.27 -13.22 35.53
N VAL A 688 -12.83 -13.51 34.31
CA VAL A 688 -12.98 -12.60 33.15
C VAL A 688 -14.47 -12.30 32.92
N ALA A 689 -15.32 -13.32 32.88
CA ALA A 689 -16.76 -13.15 32.70
C ALA A 689 -17.44 -12.36 33.83
N THR A 690 -16.92 -12.46 35.05
CA THR A 690 -17.42 -11.72 36.22
C THR A 690 -17.01 -10.26 36.16
N LYS A 691 -15.72 -9.97 35.93
CA LYS A 691 -15.22 -8.60 35.75
C LYS A 691 -15.90 -7.87 34.61
N VAL A 692 -16.18 -8.58 33.52
CA VAL A 692 -16.95 -8.07 32.38
C VAL A 692 -18.35 -7.59 32.79
N LYS A 693 -18.99 -8.23 33.76
CA LYS A 693 -20.32 -7.82 34.26
C LYS A 693 -20.28 -6.62 35.21
N GLU A 694 -19.11 -6.27 35.74
CA GLU A 694 -18.93 -5.17 36.69
C GLU A 694 -18.80 -3.80 36.01
N PHE A 695 -18.67 -3.76 34.68
CA PHE A 695 -18.57 -2.50 33.94
C PHE A 695 -19.94 -1.81 33.86
N PRO A 696 -20.04 -0.51 34.18
CA PRO A 696 -21.29 0.24 34.02
C PRO A 696 -21.67 0.27 32.55
N HIS A 697 -22.80 -0.37 32.21
CA HIS A 697 -23.39 -0.22 30.89
C HIS A 697 -23.87 1.22 30.78
N GLY A 698 -23.30 1.98 29.84
CA GLY A 698 -23.64 3.38 29.62
C GLY A 698 -25.15 3.61 29.68
N SER A 699 -25.57 4.47 30.60
CA SER A 699 -26.96 4.85 30.80
C SER A 699 -27.44 5.66 29.60
N HIS A 700 -28.10 5.01 28.65
CA HIS A 700 -29.12 5.67 27.83
C HIS A 700 -30.43 4.89 27.92
N ASP A 701 -31.43 5.59 28.44
CA ASP A 701 -32.76 5.12 28.76
C ASP A 701 -33.43 4.37 27.63
N ARG A 702 -34.10 3.29 28.01
CA ARG A 702 -35.13 2.63 27.22
C ARG A 702 -36.34 3.56 27.08
N MET A 703 -36.39 4.37 26.02
CA MET A 703 -37.64 4.94 25.52
C MET A 703 -37.64 5.07 23.98
N ALA A 704 -38.56 4.30 23.36
CA ALA A 704 -39.07 4.37 21.99
C ALA A 704 -38.09 4.22 20.80
N PRO A 705 -38.45 3.41 19.77
CA PRO A 705 -37.59 3.22 18.60
C PRO A 705 -37.75 4.38 17.60
N GLU A 706 -36.78 5.29 17.55
CA GLU A 706 -36.50 6.26 16.47
C GLU A 706 -35.15 6.94 16.85
N THR A 707 -34.09 7.07 16.05
CA THR A 707 -33.90 7.13 14.60
C THR A 707 -32.44 6.76 14.24
N LYS A 708 -32.25 6.14 13.08
CA LYS A 708 -30.97 5.80 12.43
C LYS A 708 -30.00 7.00 12.41
N SER A 709 -28.72 6.75 12.72
CA SER A 709 -27.62 7.62 12.24
C SER A 709 -27.59 7.51 10.70
N GLU A 710 -28.32 8.40 10.05
CA GLU A 710 -28.38 8.50 8.58
C GLU A 710 -27.10 9.12 8.02
N LEU A 711 -26.56 8.48 6.99
CA LEU A 711 -25.43 8.95 6.18
C LEU A 711 -25.63 10.40 5.73
N VAL A 712 -24.72 11.29 6.14
CA VAL A 712 -24.68 12.68 5.68
C VAL A 712 -23.87 12.74 4.37
N ARG A 713 -24.46 13.27 3.29
CA ARG A 713 -23.85 13.36 1.95
C ARG A 713 -23.45 14.78 1.60
N GLU A 714 -22.50 14.96 0.70
CA GLU A 714 -22.07 16.26 0.20
C GLU A 714 -22.60 16.51 -1.22
N TRP A 715 -23.09 17.72 -1.47
CA TRP A 715 -23.79 18.14 -2.69
C TRP A 715 -23.22 19.47 -3.15
N ILE A 716 -22.93 19.61 -4.44
CA ILE A 716 -22.78 20.90 -5.12
C ILE A 716 -24.18 21.31 -5.60
N VAL A 717 -24.66 22.45 -5.12
CA VAL A 717 -26.01 22.96 -5.34
C VAL A 717 -25.92 24.22 -6.17
N LEU A 718 -26.46 24.21 -7.38
CA LEU A 718 -26.50 25.36 -8.28
C LEU A 718 -27.91 25.94 -8.29
N ILE A 719 -28.04 27.20 -7.90
CA ILE A 719 -29.32 27.91 -7.70
C ILE A 719 -29.36 29.10 -8.66
N PRO A 720 -30.16 29.08 -9.73
CA PRO A 720 -30.31 30.22 -10.62
C PRO A 720 -30.96 31.42 -9.91
N ASP A 721 -30.72 32.62 -10.43
CA ASP A 721 -31.46 33.81 -10.00
C ASP A 721 -32.71 34.00 -10.86
N VAL A 722 -33.78 34.55 -10.28
CA VAL A 722 -34.97 34.98 -11.01
C VAL A 722 -34.59 36.18 -11.90
N GLU A 723 -35.00 36.17 -13.16
CA GLU A 723 -34.71 37.24 -14.12
C GLU A 723 -35.14 38.63 -13.58
N GLY A 724 -34.23 39.60 -13.62
CA GLY A 724 -34.48 40.97 -13.11
C GLY A 724 -34.32 41.16 -11.59
N SER A 725 -33.90 40.14 -10.84
CA SER A 725 -33.77 40.21 -9.37
C SER A 725 -32.49 40.88 -8.83
N LEU A 726 -31.62 41.38 -9.71
CA LEU A 726 -30.29 41.91 -9.36
C LEU A 726 -30.32 43.03 -8.29
N GLU A 727 -31.24 43.98 -8.42
CA GLU A 727 -31.36 45.10 -7.46
C GLU A 727 -31.79 44.60 -6.07
N THR A 728 -32.72 43.63 -6.04
CA THR A 728 -33.17 42.96 -4.82
C THR A 728 -32.03 42.15 -4.19
N ARG A 729 -31.28 41.38 -4.99
CA ARG A 729 -30.10 40.61 -4.56
C ARG A 729 -29.09 41.51 -3.85
N MET A 730 -28.76 42.65 -4.45
CA MET A 730 -27.80 43.59 -3.88
C MET A 730 -28.31 44.21 -2.57
N ARG A 731 -29.60 44.52 -2.46
CA ARG A 731 -30.21 45.09 -1.25
C ARG A 731 -30.20 44.15 -0.05
N VAL A 732 -30.46 42.85 -0.26
CA VAL A 732 -30.59 41.87 0.84
C VAL A 732 -29.34 40.99 1.03
N ARG A 733 -28.26 41.26 0.27
CA ARG A 733 -27.00 40.50 0.27
C ARG A 733 -26.34 40.41 1.64
N GLU A 734 -26.33 41.50 2.39
CA GLU A 734 -25.71 41.54 3.72
C GLU A 734 -26.42 40.58 4.68
N THR A 735 -27.75 40.61 4.69
CA THR A 735 -28.59 39.69 5.47
C THR A 735 -28.44 38.24 4.99
N HIS A 736 -28.33 38.00 3.68
CA HIS A 736 -28.09 36.66 3.14
C HIS A 736 -26.76 36.08 3.64
N ILE A 737 -25.69 36.88 3.62
CA ILE A 737 -24.38 36.46 4.13
C ILE A 737 -24.48 36.12 5.63
N GLU A 738 -25.15 36.95 6.43
CA GLU A 738 -25.35 36.70 7.86
C GLU A 738 -26.17 35.44 8.17
N GLU A 739 -27.23 35.15 7.40
CA GLU A 739 -28.03 33.93 7.56
C GLU A 739 -27.23 32.69 7.14
N MET A 740 -26.51 32.76 6.01
CA MET A 740 -25.70 31.66 5.48
C MET A 740 -24.53 31.28 6.39
N LEU A 741 -23.88 32.26 7.05
CA LEU A 741 -22.78 31.99 7.98
C LEU A 741 -23.17 31.03 9.10
N LYS A 742 -24.42 31.09 9.59
CA LYS A 742 -24.91 30.19 10.65
C LYS A 742 -24.97 28.72 10.20
N HIS A 743 -25.31 28.50 8.93
CA HIS A 743 -25.36 27.17 8.33
C HIS A 743 -23.97 26.68 7.92
N ILE A 744 -23.04 27.59 7.66
CA ILE A 744 -21.63 27.26 7.46
C ILE A 744 -20.98 26.81 8.78
N ASP A 745 -21.21 27.57 9.86
CA ASP A 745 -20.71 27.23 11.19
C ASP A 745 -21.27 25.90 11.72
N SER A 746 -22.50 25.54 11.34
CA SER A 746 -23.10 24.24 11.68
C SER A 746 -22.58 23.09 10.83
N GLY A 747 -21.70 23.35 9.85
CA GLY A 747 -21.18 22.35 8.91
C GLY A 747 -22.19 21.87 7.87
N LEU A 748 -23.35 22.52 7.74
CA LEU A 748 -24.38 22.19 6.75
C LEU A 748 -24.00 22.73 5.36
N PHE A 749 -23.36 23.90 5.28
CA PHE A 749 -22.78 24.45 4.05
C PHE A 749 -21.27 24.64 4.19
N GLN A 750 -20.49 24.40 3.15
CA GLN A 750 -19.03 24.41 3.22
C GLN A 750 -18.42 25.58 2.44
N MET A 751 -19.07 25.99 1.35
CA MET A 751 -18.70 27.15 0.54
C MET A 751 -19.94 27.68 -0.20
N GLY A 752 -20.05 28.99 -0.40
CA GLY A 752 -21.09 29.61 -1.22
C GLY A 752 -20.52 30.78 -2.02
N GLY A 753 -20.79 30.84 -3.32
CA GLY A 753 -20.35 31.93 -4.21
C GLY A 753 -21.31 32.16 -5.37
N GLY A 754 -21.35 33.37 -5.92
CA GLY A 754 -22.14 33.66 -7.13
C GLY A 754 -21.50 33.06 -8.37
N THR A 755 -22.30 32.48 -9.27
CA THR A 755 -21.85 32.08 -10.61
C THR A 755 -21.68 33.33 -11.47
N LEU A 756 -20.47 33.56 -11.99
CA LEU A 756 -20.16 34.66 -12.91
C LEU A 756 -20.28 34.13 -14.34
N ASP A 757 -21.16 34.72 -15.14
CA ASP A 757 -21.11 34.61 -16.60
C ASP A 757 -21.04 36.03 -17.18
N GLY A 758 -19.86 36.42 -17.65
CA GLY A 758 -19.58 37.79 -18.12
C GLY A 758 -19.66 38.86 -17.01
N ASP A 759 -20.28 40.01 -17.34
CA ASP A 759 -20.45 41.17 -16.45
C ASP A 759 -21.69 41.07 -15.54
N SER A 760 -22.35 39.90 -15.48
CA SER A 760 -23.55 39.64 -14.66
C SER A 760 -23.37 38.46 -13.72
N VAL A 761 -23.97 38.54 -12.53
CA VAL A 761 -24.08 37.42 -11.58
C VAL A 761 -25.35 36.64 -11.95
N ASP A 762 -25.21 35.37 -12.33
CA ASP A 762 -26.30 34.50 -12.78
C ASP A 762 -26.47 33.31 -11.83
N GLY A 763 -26.95 33.58 -10.62
CA GLY A 763 -27.20 32.55 -9.61
C GLY A 763 -26.11 32.37 -8.54
N SER A 764 -26.22 31.27 -7.80
CA SER A 764 -25.40 30.92 -6.63
C SER A 764 -25.02 29.44 -6.66
N ALA A 765 -23.76 29.13 -6.34
CA ALA A 765 -23.25 27.77 -6.17
C ALA A 765 -22.88 27.55 -4.70
N ILE A 766 -23.42 26.50 -4.08
CA ILE A 766 -23.24 26.16 -2.65
C ILE A 766 -22.81 24.71 -2.51
N ILE A 767 -21.81 24.43 -1.68
CA ILE A 767 -21.48 23.06 -1.26
C ILE A 767 -22.25 22.77 0.02
N ALA A 768 -23.12 21.76 0.03
CA ALA A 768 -23.98 21.39 1.14
C ALA A 768 -23.69 19.98 1.64
N ARG A 769 -23.48 19.83 2.95
CA ARG A 769 -23.32 18.55 3.64
C ARG A 769 -24.61 18.23 4.39
N ALA A 770 -25.51 17.48 3.76
CA ALA A 770 -26.85 17.21 4.27
C ALA A 770 -27.30 15.77 3.99
N LYS A 771 -28.22 15.28 4.81
CA LYS A 771 -28.82 13.94 4.70
C LYS A 771 -29.55 13.68 3.38
N SER A 772 -30.13 14.72 2.76
CA SER A 772 -30.89 14.62 1.51
C SER A 772 -31.03 15.97 0.81
N GLU A 773 -31.35 15.97 -0.48
CA GLU A 773 -31.70 17.18 -1.25
C GLU A 773 -32.87 17.94 -0.60
N ALA A 774 -33.86 17.22 -0.06
CA ALA A 774 -35.01 17.80 0.64
C ALA A 774 -34.60 18.59 1.89
N HIS A 775 -33.58 18.12 2.62
CA HIS A 775 -33.05 18.85 3.78
C HIS A 775 -32.37 20.15 3.34
N VAL A 776 -31.60 20.13 2.24
CA VAL A 776 -30.99 21.33 1.67
C VAL A 776 -32.05 22.31 1.18
N LEU A 777 -33.05 21.85 0.43
CA LEU A 777 -34.17 22.67 -0.04
C LEU A 777 -34.95 23.33 1.11
N ALA A 778 -35.16 22.63 2.22
CA ALA A 778 -35.84 23.18 3.39
C ALA A 778 -35.07 24.36 4.01
N VAL A 779 -33.74 24.29 4.00
CA VAL A 779 -32.89 25.39 4.46
C VAL A 779 -32.91 26.55 3.45
N LEU A 780 -32.72 26.26 2.16
CA LEU A 780 -32.69 27.29 1.11
C LEU A 780 -34.02 28.05 0.97
N LYS A 781 -35.17 27.38 1.15
CA LYS A 781 -36.50 28.04 1.13
C LYS A 781 -36.65 29.11 2.21
N ASN A 782 -35.93 28.98 3.31
CA ASN A 782 -35.98 29.91 4.42
C ASN A 782 -34.93 31.02 4.32
N ASP A 783 -34.04 30.99 3.33
CA ASP A 783 -33.03 32.03 3.12
C ASP A 783 -33.67 33.32 2.56
N VAL A 784 -33.13 34.48 2.95
CA VAL A 784 -33.60 35.78 2.45
C VAL A 784 -33.55 35.93 0.93
N TYR A 785 -32.63 35.27 0.22
CA TYR A 785 -32.62 35.25 -1.26
C TYR A 785 -33.82 34.50 -1.84
N ALA A 786 -34.26 33.38 -1.24
CA ALA A 786 -35.49 32.72 -1.65
C ALA A 786 -36.73 33.57 -1.29
N ARG A 787 -36.81 34.06 -0.05
CA ARG A 787 -37.98 34.83 0.43
C ARG A 787 -38.16 36.17 -0.28
N SER A 788 -37.08 36.76 -0.79
CA SER A 788 -37.11 38.03 -1.53
C SER A 788 -37.30 37.85 -3.04
N GLY A 789 -37.47 36.62 -3.53
CA GLY A 789 -37.63 36.35 -4.97
C GLY A 789 -36.34 36.52 -5.77
N VAL A 790 -35.18 36.31 -5.16
CA VAL A 790 -33.88 36.32 -5.84
C VAL A 790 -33.56 34.94 -6.40
N TRP A 791 -33.72 33.87 -5.63
CA TRP A 791 -33.44 32.51 -6.09
C TRP A 791 -34.65 31.85 -6.77
N ASP A 792 -34.39 31.22 -7.92
CA ASP A 792 -35.32 30.31 -8.57
C ASP A 792 -35.09 28.87 -8.05
N LEU A 793 -35.86 28.52 -7.02
CA LEU A 793 -35.79 27.18 -6.43
C LEU A 793 -36.51 26.10 -7.27
N GLU A 794 -37.25 26.46 -8.32
CA GLU A 794 -37.87 25.48 -9.23
C GLU A 794 -36.84 24.91 -10.21
N ASN A 795 -35.80 25.69 -10.57
CA ASN A 795 -34.75 25.31 -11.51
C ASN A 795 -33.38 24.99 -10.85
N ILE A 796 -33.38 24.74 -9.54
CA ILE A 796 -32.18 24.34 -8.78
C ILE A 796 -31.62 22.99 -9.25
N LYS A 797 -30.29 22.87 -9.29
CA LYS A 797 -29.59 21.62 -9.63
C LYS A 797 -28.77 21.10 -8.45
N PHE A 798 -29.01 19.84 -8.09
CA PHE A 798 -28.18 19.10 -7.14
C PHE A 798 -27.19 18.22 -7.89
N ILE A 799 -25.90 18.37 -7.60
CA ILE A 799 -24.82 17.56 -8.13
C ILE A 799 -24.14 16.90 -6.92
N PRO A 800 -24.33 15.60 -6.66
CA PRO A 800 -23.63 14.94 -5.55
C PRO A 800 -22.12 15.09 -5.73
N SER A 801 -21.38 15.42 -4.66
CA SER A 801 -19.92 15.38 -4.73
C SER A 801 -19.53 13.91 -4.91
N THR A 802 -19.03 13.59 -6.09
CA THR A 802 -18.96 12.22 -6.58
C THR A 802 -17.94 11.41 -5.78
N SER A 803 -18.39 10.66 -4.77
CA SER A 803 -17.62 9.51 -4.28
C SER A 803 -17.73 8.40 -5.32
N THR A 804 -16.93 8.48 -6.39
CA THR A 804 -16.68 7.30 -7.23
C THR A 804 -15.85 6.32 -6.42
N MET A 805 -16.27 5.06 -6.35
CA MET A 805 -15.47 4.00 -5.74
C MET A 805 -14.36 3.62 -6.72
N GLU A 806 -13.11 3.87 -6.34
CA GLU A 806 -11.95 3.33 -7.06
C GLU A 806 -11.90 1.81 -6.90
N SER A 807 -11.69 1.10 -8.00
CA SER A 807 -11.58 -0.36 -8.04
C SER A 807 -10.45 -0.78 -8.96
N ILE A 808 -9.79 -1.89 -8.66
CA ILE A 808 -8.88 -2.56 -9.60
C ILE A 808 -9.72 -3.48 -10.48
N ALA A 809 -9.56 -3.41 -11.80
CA ALA A 809 -10.31 -4.25 -12.73
C ALA A 809 -9.46 -4.77 -13.89
N ILE A 810 -9.96 -5.79 -14.59
CA ILE A 810 -9.41 -6.29 -15.84
C ILE A 810 -10.16 -5.64 -17.00
N LEU A 811 -9.50 -4.72 -17.69
CA LEU A 811 -10.05 -3.98 -18.82
C LEU A 811 -9.69 -4.64 -20.15
N GLN A 812 -10.62 -4.52 -21.09
CA GLN A 812 -10.41 -4.83 -22.49
C GLN A 812 -9.54 -3.76 -23.17
N LYS A 813 -8.55 -4.19 -23.95
CA LYS A 813 -7.77 -3.38 -24.90
C LYS A 813 -7.69 -4.11 -26.24
N GLY A 814 -8.51 -3.69 -27.20
CA GLY A 814 -8.74 -4.41 -28.44
C GLY A 814 -9.32 -5.80 -28.19
N LYS A 815 -8.53 -6.84 -28.45
CA LYS A 815 -8.85 -8.24 -28.14
C LYS A 815 -8.04 -8.80 -26.95
N GLY A 816 -7.23 -7.97 -26.29
CA GLY A 816 -6.44 -8.35 -25.11
C GLY A 816 -7.05 -7.82 -23.82
N LEU A 817 -6.47 -8.25 -22.69
CA LEU A 817 -6.88 -7.86 -21.34
C LEU A 817 -5.72 -7.24 -20.56
N THR A 818 -5.99 -6.19 -19.78
CA THR A 818 -4.99 -5.49 -18.95
C THR A 818 -5.57 -5.09 -17.60
N GLN A 819 -4.78 -5.13 -16.52
CA GLN A 819 -5.22 -4.67 -15.21
C GLN A 819 -4.97 -3.16 -15.05
N ALA A 820 -5.96 -2.40 -14.58
CA ALA A 820 -5.81 -0.99 -14.22
C ALA A 820 -6.85 -0.58 -13.16
N ASN A 821 -6.73 0.65 -12.65
CA ASN A 821 -7.75 1.25 -11.78
C ASN A 821 -8.91 1.80 -12.62
N VAL A 822 -10.12 1.60 -12.14
CA VAL A 822 -11.37 2.13 -12.70
C VAL A 822 -12.17 2.83 -11.62
N ASN A 823 -12.97 3.81 -12.03
CA ASN A 823 -13.93 4.48 -11.15
C ASN A 823 -15.31 3.88 -11.40
N LEU A 824 -15.89 3.25 -10.39
CA LEU A 824 -17.26 2.77 -10.48
C LEU A 824 -18.24 3.96 -10.45
N PRO A 825 -19.33 3.90 -11.24
CA PRO A 825 -20.35 4.93 -11.18
C PRO A 825 -21.04 4.91 -9.81
N PRO A 826 -21.57 6.05 -9.32
CA PRO A 826 -22.37 6.09 -8.10
C PRO A 826 -23.55 5.11 -8.14
N LEU A 827 -23.92 4.56 -6.98
CA LEU A 827 -25.05 3.64 -6.84
C LEU A 827 -26.37 4.33 -7.24
N LYS A 828 -27.18 3.63 -8.04
CA LYS A 828 -28.57 4.01 -8.36
C LYS A 828 -29.55 3.31 -7.42
N GLU A 829 -30.84 3.59 -7.61
CA GLU A 829 -31.89 2.91 -6.86
C GLU A 829 -31.78 1.39 -6.94
N HIS A 830 -31.98 0.73 -5.79
CA HIS A 830 -31.86 -0.73 -5.62
C HIS A 830 -30.44 -1.29 -5.79
N GLN A 831 -29.42 -0.44 -5.94
CA GLN A 831 -28.04 -0.89 -6.16
C GLN A 831 -27.18 -0.88 -4.89
N VAL A 832 -26.23 -1.81 -4.84
CA VAL A 832 -25.21 -1.95 -3.80
C VAL A 832 -23.82 -2.09 -4.41
N TYR A 833 -22.78 -1.62 -3.72
CA TYR A 833 -21.40 -1.95 -4.04
C TYR A 833 -21.05 -3.28 -3.40
N VAL A 834 -20.36 -4.14 -4.15
CA VAL A 834 -19.98 -5.49 -3.71
C VAL A 834 -18.48 -5.65 -3.90
N LYS A 835 -17.76 -6.04 -2.86
CA LYS A 835 -16.39 -6.55 -2.97
C LYS A 835 -16.45 -7.96 -3.52
N VAL A 836 -15.97 -8.16 -4.74
CA VAL A 836 -16.01 -9.45 -5.43
C VAL A 836 -14.99 -10.40 -4.79
N GLU A 837 -15.48 -11.47 -4.18
CA GLU A 837 -14.66 -12.57 -3.66
C GLU A 837 -14.45 -13.66 -4.70
N HIS A 838 -15.43 -13.86 -5.59
CA HIS A 838 -15.36 -14.83 -6.68
C HIS A 838 -16.08 -14.29 -7.91
N ALA A 839 -15.48 -14.45 -9.09
CA ALA A 839 -16.12 -14.15 -10.37
C ALA A 839 -16.23 -15.41 -11.22
N ALA A 840 -17.37 -15.65 -11.88
CA ALA A 840 -17.57 -16.84 -12.69
C ALA A 840 -17.57 -16.55 -14.19
N PHE A 841 -16.85 -17.37 -14.94
CA PHE A 841 -16.72 -17.25 -16.39
C PHE A 841 -17.99 -17.72 -17.11
N ASN A 842 -18.46 -16.92 -18.07
CA ASN A 842 -19.56 -17.25 -18.96
C ASN A 842 -19.11 -17.17 -20.44
N PRO A 843 -19.67 -17.98 -21.35
CA PRO A 843 -19.38 -17.89 -22.78
C PRO A 843 -19.60 -16.48 -23.36
N THR A 844 -20.56 -15.72 -22.82
CA THR A 844 -20.83 -14.33 -23.23
C THR A 844 -19.63 -13.40 -22.97
N ASP A 845 -18.83 -13.65 -21.93
CA ASP A 845 -17.65 -12.85 -21.60
C ASP A 845 -16.60 -12.96 -22.72
N ARG A 846 -16.32 -14.19 -23.16
CA ARG A 846 -15.42 -14.44 -24.30
C ARG A 846 -15.98 -13.85 -25.58
N LEU A 847 -17.25 -14.09 -25.87
CA LEU A 847 -17.86 -13.65 -27.11
C LEU A 847 -17.83 -12.12 -27.22
N ALA A 848 -18.06 -11.42 -26.11
CA ALA A 848 -17.92 -9.97 -26.03
C ALA A 848 -16.49 -9.51 -26.36
N LEU A 849 -15.46 -10.17 -25.82
CA LEU A 849 -14.06 -9.88 -26.16
C LEU A 849 -13.76 -10.14 -27.64
N ASP A 850 -14.13 -11.32 -28.16
CA ASP A 850 -13.76 -11.81 -29.50
C ASP A 850 -14.27 -10.89 -30.61
N VAL A 851 -15.49 -10.37 -30.45
CA VAL A 851 -16.11 -9.46 -31.42
C VAL A 851 -15.84 -7.98 -31.09
N ASN A 852 -15.07 -7.71 -30.03
CA ASN A 852 -14.81 -6.38 -29.47
C ASN A 852 -16.10 -5.61 -29.13
N ALA A 853 -17.09 -6.31 -28.56
CA ALA A 853 -18.47 -5.87 -28.36
C ALA A 853 -18.57 -4.44 -27.81
N PHE A 854 -17.86 -4.18 -26.72
CA PHE A 854 -17.94 -2.94 -25.96
C PHE A 854 -16.76 -1.99 -26.22
N GLY A 855 -15.63 -2.44 -26.76
CA GLY A 855 -14.45 -1.61 -27.00
C GLY A 855 -13.54 -1.44 -25.78
N ASP A 856 -12.47 -0.66 -25.95
CA ASP A 856 -11.45 -0.43 -24.93
C ASP A 856 -12.02 0.17 -23.63
N ASP A 857 -11.44 -0.21 -22.50
CA ASP A 857 -11.83 0.23 -21.15
C ASP A 857 -13.17 -0.37 -20.65
N ALA A 858 -13.72 -1.36 -21.36
CA ALA A 858 -14.79 -2.20 -20.83
C ALA A 858 -14.22 -3.21 -19.82
N VAL A 859 -14.92 -3.43 -18.71
CA VAL A 859 -14.62 -4.49 -17.74
C VAL A 859 -15.62 -5.62 -17.98
N LEU A 860 -15.13 -6.80 -18.38
CA LEU A 860 -15.98 -7.95 -18.69
C LEU A 860 -16.33 -8.75 -17.41
N GLY A 861 -17.01 -9.87 -17.58
CA GLY A 861 -17.44 -10.75 -16.49
C GLY A 861 -18.85 -10.39 -16.02
N CYS A 862 -19.72 -11.40 -15.98
CA CYS A 862 -21.12 -11.19 -15.62
C CYS A 862 -21.49 -11.64 -14.21
N ASP A 863 -21.01 -12.80 -13.76
CA ASP A 863 -21.39 -13.38 -12.47
C ASP A 863 -20.35 -13.11 -11.38
N PHE A 864 -20.81 -12.84 -10.17
CA PHE A 864 -19.96 -12.70 -8.99
C PHE A 864 -20.62 -13.27 -7.72
N ALA A 865 -19.77 -13.54 -6.73
CA ALA A 865 -20.14 -13.68 -5.32
C ALA A 865 -19.20 -12.82 -4.49
N GLY A 866 -19.72 -12.19 -3.43
CA GLY A 866 -18.93 -11.28 -2.61
C GLY A 866 -19.72 -10.61 -1.50
N GLU A 867 -19.07 -9.69 -0.79
CA GLU A 867 -19.64 -8.99 0.35
C GLU A 867 -20.14 -7.59 -0.05
N VAL A 868 -21.35 -7.23 0.39
CA VAL A 868 -21.87 -5.88 0.24
C VAL A 868 -21.05 -4.91 1.09
N VAL A 869 -20.53 -3.84 0.50
CA VAL A 869 -19.70 -2.84 1.21
C VAL A 869 -20.37 -1.49 1.37
N ASP A 870 -21.33 -1.16 0.50
CA ASP A 870 -22.13 0.07 0.60
C ASP A 870 -23.47 -0.11 -0.16
N VAL A 871 -24.49 0.68 0.18
CA VAL A 871 -25.85 0.53 -0.36
C VAL A 871 -26.50 1.87 -0.71
N HIS A 872 -27.29 1.88 -1.79
CA HIS A 872 -28.18 3.00 -2.06
C HIS A 872 -29.29 3.08 -1.00
N SER A 873 -29.80 4.28 -0.70
CA SER A 873 -30.81 4.50 0.35
C SER A 873 -32.15 3.81 0.09
N THR A 874 -32.43 3.41 -1.16
CA THR A 874 -33.64 2.68 -1.55
C THR A 874 -33.51 1.16 -1.42
N VAL A 875 -32.32 0.65 -1.05
CA VAL A 875 -32.09 -0.77 -0.81
C VAL A 875 -32.77 -1.20 0.49
N THR A 876 -33.47 -2.32 0.46
CA THR A 876 -34.30 -2.81 1.58
C THR A 876 -33.98 -4.25 2.00
N LYS A 877 -33.44 -5.07 1.10
CA LYS A 877 -33.17 -6.50 1.30
C LYS A 877 -31.74 -6.78 1.75
N LEU A 878 -30.81 -5.89 1.39
CA LEU A 878 -29.38 -6.05 1.60
C LEU A 878 -28.82 -4.93 2.48
N LYS A 879 -27.75 -5.23 3.21
CA LYS A 879 -26.99 -4.26 4.01
C LYS A 879 -25.48 -4.56 3.91
N PRO A 880 -24.60 -3.58 4.21
CA PRO A 880 -23.17 -3.83 4.30
C PRO A 880 -22.85 -5.03 5.22
N GLY A 881 -21.92 -5.88 4.80
CA GLY A 881 -21.56 -7.15 5.42
C GLY A 881 -22.39 -8.37 4.98
N ASP A 882 -23.47 -8.20 4.22
CA ASP A 882 -24.20 -9.35 3.67
C ASP A 882 -23.36 -10.01 2.56
N SER A 883 -23.18 -11.34 2.63
CA SER A 883 -22.57 -12.14 1.57
C SER A 883 -23.62 -12.53 0.51
N ILE A 884 -23.41 -12.11 -0.74
CA ILE A 884 -24.38 -12.26 -1.82
C ILE A 884 -23.76 -12.83 -3.08
N ALA A 885 -24.59 -13.44 -3.93
CA ALA A 885 -24.27 -13.72 -5.33
C ALA A 885 -25.29 -13.04 -6.25
N GLY A 886 -24.80 -12.54 -7.38
CA GLY A 886 -25.59 -11.79 -8.35
C GLY A 886 -24.88 -11.72 -9.70
N PHE A 887 -25.53 -11.08 -10.66
CA PHE A 887 -24.93 -10.81 -11.97
C PHE A 887 -25.08 -9.36 -12.38
N VAL A 888 -24.18 -8.92 -13.26
CA VAL A 888 -24.13 -7.62 -13.92
C VAL A 888 -23.90 -7.84 -15.41
N TRP A 889 -24.31 -6.90 -16.26
CA TRP A 889 -23.92 -6.96 -17.67
C TRP A 889 -22.51 -6.39 -17.87
N GLY A 890 -21.51 -7.27 -17.74
CA GLY A 890 -20.10 -6.90 -17.88
C GLY A 890 -19.80 -6.23 -19.22
N GLY A 891 -19.31 -4.99 -19.17
CA GLY A 891 -18.85 -4.21 -20.31
C GLY A 891 -19.87 -3.25 -20.91
N GLU A 892 -21.15 -3.33 -20.53
CA GLU A 892 -22.17 -2.38 -21.01
C GLU A 892 -21.86 -0.95 -20.56
N ILE A 893 -21.49 -0.79 -19.29
CA ILE A 893 -20.99 0.46 -18.72
C ILE A 893 -19.46 0.36 -18.63
N LYS A 894 -18.76 1.37 -19.18
CA LYS A 894 -17.30 1.43 -19.11
C LYS A 894 -16.81 1.40 -17.67
N GLY A 895 -15.79 0.59 -17.40
CA GLY A 895 -15.29 0.37 -16.04
C GLY A 895 -16.13 -0.55 -15.15
N LEU A 896 -17.30 -1.03 -15.56
CA LEU A 896 -18.18 -1.86 -14.74
C LEU A 896 -18.31 -3.30 -15.29
N GLY A 897 -17.98 -4.27 -14.44
CA GLY A 897 -18.16 -5.71 -14.68
C GLY A 897 -17.74 -6.53 -13.47
N ALA A 898 -17.88 -7.85 -13.55
CA ALA A 898 -17.52 -8.76 -12.47
C ALA A 898 -16.01 -9.08 -12.40
N TYR A 899 -15.24 -8.84 -13.47
CA TYR A 899 -13.78 -8.96 -13.44
C TYR A 899 -13.13 -7.72 -12.81
N SER A 900 -13.53 -7.40 -11.59
CA SER A 900 -13.19 -6.20 -10.83
C SER A 900 -13.15 -6.52 -9.33
N MET A 901 -12.37 -5.76 -8.54
CA MET A 901 -12.32 -5.89 -7.08
C MET A 901 -13.65 -5.49 -6.46
N TYR A 902 -14.25 -4.42 -6.96
CA TYR A 902 -15.60 -4.00 -6.62
C TYR A 902 -16.49 -3.99 -7.86
N THR A 903 -17.77 -4.32 -7.69
CA THR A 903 -18.79 -4.22 -8.73
C THR A 903 -20.10 -3.69 -8.17
N ILE A 904 -21.10 -3.53 -9.02
CA ILE A 904 -22.45 -3.09 -8.63
C ILE A 904 -23.43 -4.24 -8.80
N ALA A 905 -24.28 -4.44 -7.79
CA ALA A 905 -25.35 -5.42 -7.81
C ALA A 905 -26.72 -4.74 -7.63
N ASP A 906 -27.77 -5.26 -8.29
CA ASP A 906 -29.16 -4.90 -7.98
C ASP A 906 -29.70 -5.88 -6.94
N GLU A 907 -30.22 -5.37 -5.80
CA GLU A 907 -30.70 -6.20 -4.69
C GLU A 907 -31.82 -7.17 -5.10
N ARG A 908 -32.54 -6.87 -6.18
CA ARG A 908 -33.66 -7.68 -6.69
C ARG A 908 -33.17 -8.81 -7.58
N LEU A 909 -31.98 -8.69 -8.15
CA LEU A 909 -31.34 -9.68 -9.02
C LEU A 909 -30.12 -10.33 -8.34
N SER A 910 -30.12 -10.29 -7.00
CA SER A 910 -29.11 -10.89 -6.13
C SER A 910 -29.78 -11.72 -5.05
N PHE A 911 -29.06 -12.68 -4.48
CA PHE A 911 -29.52 -13.48 -3.35
C PHE A 911 -28.42 -13.63 -2.30
N LYS A 912 -28.80 -13.79 -1.03
CA LYS A 912 -27.84 -14.07 0.04
C LYS A 912 -27.34 -15.49 -0.07
N ILE A 913 -26.04 -15.69 0.10
CA ILE A 913 -25.42 -17.01 -0.01
C ILE A 913 -25.80 -17.81 1.26
N PRO A 914 -26.48 -18.96 1.14
CA PRO A 914 -26.78 -19.80 2.29
C PRO A 914 -25.49 -20.32 2.94
N GLU A 915 -25.46 -20.46 4.27
CA GLU A 915 -24.27 -20.90 5.02
C GLU A 915 -23.68 -22.24 4.54
N ASN A 916 -24.50 -23.11 3.94
CA ASN A 916 -24.09 -24.42 3.45
C ASN A 916 -23.60 -24.42 1.99
N ILE A 917 -23.54 -23.27 1.32
CA ILE A 917 -23.09 -23.12 -0.07
C ILE A 917 -21.78 -22.34 -0.10
N ASN A 918 -20.78 -22.87 -0.80
CA ASN A 918 -19.51 -22.18 -0.99
C ASN A 918 -19.71 -20.95 -1.91
N PRO A 919 -19.17 -19.76 -1.58
CA PRO A 919 -19.25 -18.58 -2.44
C PRO A 919 -18.78 -18.80 -3.89
N ALA A 920 -17.76 -19.62 -4.11
CA ALA A 920 -17.33 -19.99 -5.46
C ALA A 920 -18.45 -20.72 -6.23
N GLU A 921 -19.15 -21.65 -5.58
CA GLU A 921 -20.30 -22.35 -6.16
C GLU A 921 -21.50 -21.41 -6.34
N ALA A 922 -21.74 -20.50 -5.39
CA ALA A 922 -22.80 -19.49 -5.47
C ALA A 922 -22.62 -18.58 -6.68
N SER A 923 -21.39 -18.17 -7.00
CA SER A 923 -21.07 -17.37 -8.19
C SER A 923 -21.44 -18.06 -9.52
N SER A 924 -21.62 -19.39 -9.53
CA SER A 924 -21.98 -20.14 -10.75
C SER A 924 -23.47 -20.02 -11.12
N VAL A 925 -24.32 -19.58 -10.19
CA VAL A 925 -25.79 -19.62 -10.24
C VAL A 925 -26.43 -18.47 -11.02
N PRO A 926 -26.13 -17.17 -10.77
CA PRO A 926 -27.06 -16.08 -11.06
C PRO A 926 -27.48 -15.97 -12.54
N LEU A 927 -26.55 -15.74 -13.45
CA LEU A 927 -26.85 -15.60 -14.87
C LEU A 927 -27.44 -16.88 -15.47
N ALA A 928 -26.88 -18.05 -15.15
CA ALA A 928 -27.27 -19.31 -15.77
C ALA A 928 -28.66 -19.77 -15.31
N ALA A 929 -28.95 -19.67 -14.01
CA ALA A 929 -30.25 -20.01 -13.46
C ALA A 929 -31.32 -19.01 -13.94
N ASN A 930 -31.02 -17.71 -14.02
CA ASN A 930 -31.96 -16.72 -14.53
C ASN A 930 -32.23 -16.87 -16.03
N THR A 931 -31.22 -17.24 -16.82
CA THR A 931 -31.39 -17.57 -18.24
C THR A 931 -32.35 -18.75 -18.40
N ALA A 932 -32.17 -19.81 -17.61
CA ALA A 932 -33.08 -20.96 -17.62
C ALA A 932 -34.50 -20.54 -17.18
N TRP A 933 -34.62 -19.73 -16.14
CA TRP A 933 -35.90 -19.23 -15.64
C TRP A 933 -36.68 -18.45 -16.71
N LEU A 934 -36.04 -17.45 -17.34
CA LEU A 934 -36.67 -16.64 -18.39
C LEU A 934 -36.99 -17.49 -19.64
N ALA A 935 -36.10 -18.38 -20.07
CA ALA A 935 -36.36 -19.24 -21.21
C ALA A 935 -37.61 -20.12 -21.04
N LEU A 936 -37.83 -20.63 -19.81
CA LEU A 936 -38.98 -21.47 -19.51
C LEU A 936 -40.27 -20.67 -19.38
N PHE A 937 -40.25 -19.51 -18.70
CA PHE A 937 -41.47 -18.87 -18.21
C PHE A 937 -41.77 -17.48 -18.79
N SER A 938 -40.83 -16.82 -19.47
CA SER A 938 -41.12 -15.53 -20.13
C SER A 938 -42.10 -15.70 -21.29
N ASP A 939 -43.00 -14.75 -21.44
CA ASP A 939 -44.05 -14.71 -22.47
C ASP A 939 -43.48 -14.76 -23.91
N ASP A 940 -42.28 -14.22 -24.10
CA ASP A 940 -41.61 -14.15 -25.40
C ASP A 940 -40.72 -15.37 -25.70
N CYS A 941 -40.55 -16.26 -24.72
CA CYS A 941 -39.73 -17.48 -24.82
C CYS A 941 -40.63 -18.72 -25.01
N LEU A 942 -40.52 -19.72 -24.12
CA LEU A 942 -41.37 -20.91 -24.16
C LEU A 942 -42.74 -20.70 -23.51
N ALA A 943 -42.90 -19.67 -22.67
CA ALA A 943 -44.15 -19.34 -21.99
C ALA A 943 -44.82 -20.55 -21.29
N LEU A 944 -44.02 -21.41 -20.65
CA LEU A 944 -44.53 -22.57 -19.93
C LEU A 944 -45.31 -22.14 -18.69
N ASN A 945 -46.25 -22.98 -18.26
CA ASN A 945 -47.04 -22.68 -17.07
C ASN A 945 -46.21 -22.92 -15.79
N ALA A 946 -46.03 -21.87 -14.98
CA ALA A 946 -45.37 -21.96 -13.67
C ALA A 946 -46.24 -22.59 -12.56
N ASN A 947 -47.43 -23.11 -12.88
CA ASN A 947 -48.30 -23.78 -11.91
C ASN A 947 -47.91 -25.26 -11.72
N LYS A 948 -47.43 -25.59 -10.52
CA LYS A 948 -47.03 -26.96 -10.10
C LYS A 948 -48.14 -28.03 -10.22
N ALA A 949 -49.40 -27.62 -10.29
CA ALA A 949 -50.56 -28.52 -10.36
C ALA A 949 -50.98 -28.92 -11.79
N ALA A 950 -50.39 -28.33 -12.83
CA ALA A 950 -50.73 -28.65 -14.22
C ALA A 950 -50.20 -30.04 -14.65
N SER A 951 -50.80 -30.62 -15.71
CA SER A 951 -50.32 -31.88 -16.29
C SER A 951 -48.90 -31.72 -16.83
N LYS A 952 -48.07 -32.76 -16.73
CA LYS A 952 -46.66 -32.77 -17.17
C LYS A 952 -46.51 -32.35 -18.65
N THR A 953 -46.19 -31.09 -18.89
CA THR A 953 -45.85 -30.60 -20.24
C THR A 953 -44.49 -31.19 -20.66
N PRO A 954 -44.37 -31.84 -21.81
CA PRO A 954 -43.09 -32.33 -22.31
C PRO A 954 -42.18 -31.18 -22.75
N LEU A 955 -40.93 -31.21 -22.29
CA LEU A 955 -39.86 -30.28 -22.65
C LEU A 955 -38.59 -31.05 -23.03
N LEU A 956 -37.99 -30.67 -24.16
CA LEU A 956 -36.65 -31.12 -24.53
C LEU A 956 -35.64 -30.03 -24.21
N ILE A 957 -34.64 -30.35 -23.38
CA ILE A 957 -33.48 -29.48 -23.14
C ILE A 957 -32.30 -30.04 -23.94
N TRP A 958 -31.90 -29.36 -25.01
CA TRP A 958 -30.73 -29.74 -25.77
C TRP A 958 -29.47 -29.20 -25.08
N GLY A 959 -28.57 -30.10 -24.67
CA GLY A 959 -27.34 -29.75 -23.94
C GLY A 959 -27.49 -29.66 -22.41
N GLY A 960 -28.10 -30.65 -21.76
CA GLY A 960 -28.36 -30.64 -20.32
C GLY A 960 -27.14 -30.45 -19.40
N ASN A 961 -25.95 -30.80 -19.86
CA ASN A 961 -24.71 -30.65 -19.08
C ASN A 961 -24.03 -29.28 -19.26
N THR A 962 -24.64 -28.33 -19.99
CA THR A 962 -24.29 -26.91 -19.89
C THR A 962 -24.78 -26.37 -18.54
N THR A 963 -24.20 -25.27 -18.04
CA THR A 963 -24.66 -24.65 -16.78
C THR A 963 -26.14 -24.24 -16.86
N VAL A 964 -26.56 -23.64 -17.99
CA VAL A 964 -27.96 -23.24 -18.23
C VAL A 964 -28.87 -24.47 -18.31
N GLY A 965 -28.48 -25.51 -19.06
CA GLY A 965 -29.24 -26.76 -19.17
C GLY A 965 -29.40 -27.47 -17.83
N TYR A 966 -28.36 -27.48 -17.01
CA TYR A 966 -28.39 -28.10 -15.69
C TYR A 966 -29.37 -27.41 -14.74
N PHE A 967 -29.44 -26.07 -14.76
CA PHE A 967 -30.46 -25.34 -14.01
C PHE A 967 -31.86 -25.51 -14.63
N ALA A 968 -31.98 -25.50 -15.95
CA ALA A 968 -33.27 -25.69 -16.63
C ALA A 968 -33.92 -27.05 -16.29
N ILE A 969 -33.14 -28.14 -16.21
CA ILE A 969 -33.63 -29.47 -15.80
C ILE A 969 -34.16 -29.43 -14.37
N GLN A 970 -33.40 -28.85 -13.43
CA GLN A 970 -33.77 -28.78 -12.02
C GLN A 970 -35.02 -27.91 -11.81
N ILE A 971 -35.06 -26.74 -12.46
CA ILE A 971 -36.22 -25.84 -12.42
C ILE A 971 -37.44 -26.54 -13.01
N ALA A 972 -37.33 -27.16 -14.19
CA ALA A 972 -38.43 -27.89 -14.80
C ALA A 972 -38.99 -28.99 -13.85
N LYS A 973 -38.12 -29.73 -13.16
CA LYS A 973 -38.54 -30.69 -12.13
C LYS A 973 -39.33 -30.04 -10.98
N LEU A 974 -38.90 -28.88 -10.48
CA LEU A 974 -39.58 -28.14 -9.40
C LEU A 974 -41.00 -27.69 -9.80
N TYR A 975 -41.25 -27.55 -11.10
CA TYR A 975 -42.52 -27.14 -11.68
C TYR A 975 -43.30 -28.29 -12.33
N ASN A 976 -42.91 -29.54 -12.05
CA ASN A 976 -43.56 -30.76 -12.54
C ASN A 976 -43.63 -30.85 -14.09
N ILE A 977 -42.63 -30.30 -14.77
CA ILE A 977 -42.45 -30.38 -16.22
C ILE A 977 -41.69 -31.68 -16.54
N GLU A 978 -42.13 -32.43 -17.55
CA GLU A 978 -41.46 -33.67 -17.96
C GLU A 978 -40.30 -33.36 -18.91
N VAL A 979 -39.09 -33.74 -18.50
CA VAL A 979 -37.87 -33.34 -19.21
C VAL A 979 -37.23 -34.52 -19.91
N ALA A 980 -37.02 -34.39 -21.22
CA ALA A 980 -35.96 -35.09 -21.93
C ALA A 980 -34.75 -34.17 -22.09
N THR A 981 -33.54 -34.71 -22.01
CA THR A 981 -32.33 -33.93 -22.26
C THR A 981 -31.30 -34.70 -23.07
N THR A 982 -30.38 -33.96 -23.70
CA THR A 982 -29.21 -34.55 -24.37
C THR A 982 -27.91 -34.19 -23.66
N CYS A 983 -26.99 -35.14 -23.53
CA CYS A 983 -25.63 -34.92 -23.04
C CYS A 983 -24.73 -36.11 -23.44
N SER A 984 -23.43 -36.07 -23.11
CA SER A 984 -22.57 -37.24 -23.33
C SER A 984 -22.89 -38.36 -22.31
N PRO A 985 -22.72 -39.65 -22.68
CA PRO A 985 -23.11 -40.80 -21.84
C PRO A 985 -22.59 -40.75 -20.39
N LYS A 986 -21.35 -40.26 -20.20
CA LYS A 986 -20.72 -40.11 -18.88
C LYS A 986 -21.49 -39.19 -17.90
N ASN A 987 -22.40 -38.36 -18.41
CA ASN A 987 -23.19 -37.42 -17.60
C ASN A 987 -24.65 -37.86 -17.39
N PHE A 988 -25.05 -39.04 -17.88
CA PHE A 988 -26.45 -39.46 -17.85
C PHE A 988 -27.02 -39.52 -16.43
N ASP A 989 -26.29 -40.14 -15.50
CA ASP A 989 -26.75 -40.28 -14.13
C ASP A 989 -26.86 -38.93 -13.42
N LYS A 990 -25.93 -38.00 -13.70
CA LYS A 990 -26.00 -36.62 -13.21
C LYS A 990 -27.28 -35.93 -13.70
N MET A 991 -27.65 -36.10 -14.98
CA MET A 991 -28.87 -35.48 -15.53
C MET A 991 -30.15 -36.10 -14.96
N ARG A 992 -30.19 -37.42 -14.73
CA ARG A 992 -31.31 -38.07 -14.05
C ARG A 992 -31.47 -37.60 -12.61
N GLN A 993 -30.37 -37.48 -11.88
CA GLN A 993 -30.36 -36.92 -10.52
C GLN A 993 -30.85 -35.47 -10.49
N ALA A 994 -30.45 -34.66 -11.48
CA ALA A 994 -30.91 -33.29 -11.64
C ALA A 994 -32.42 -33.19 -11.89
N GLY A 995 -33.00 -34.15 -12.62
CA GLY A 995 -34.46 -34.20 -12.84
C GLY A 995 -34.92 -34.68 -14.20
N ALA A 996 -34.03 -35.03 -15.11
CA ALA A 996 -34.42 -35.50 -16.43
C ALA A 996 -35.08 -36.89 -16.36
N THR A 997 -36.26 -37.02 -16.95
CA THR A 997 -36.97 -38.29 -17.12
C THR A 997 -36.27 -39.16 -18.16
N TYR A 998 -35.87 -38.54 -19.28
CA TYR A 998 -35.17 -39.20 -20.37
C TYR A 998 -33.85 -38.51 -20.66
N VAL A 999 -32.80 -39.28 -20.90
CA VAL A 999 -31.46 -38.76 -21.25
C VAL A 999 -30.94 -39.49 -22.47
N PHE A 1000 -30.53 -38.73 -23.48
CA PHE A 1000 -30.06 -39.26 -24.76
C PHE A 1000 -28.63 -38.77 -25.07
N ASP A 1001 -27.89 -39.57 -25.82
CA ASP A 1001 -26.61 -39.15 -26.38
C ASP A 1001 -26.87 -38.26 -27.59
N TYR A 1002 -26.33 -37.04 -27.59
CA TYR A 1002 -26.49 -36.14 -28.72
C TYR A 1002 -25.71 -36.59 -29.97
N ASN A 1003 -24.77 -37.54 -29.84
CA ASN A 1003 -24.03 -38.11 -30.98
C ASN A 1003 -24.72 -39.31 -31.62
N ASP A 1004 -25.83 -39.78 -31.05
CA ASP A 1004 -26.58 -40.92 -31.58
C ASP A 1004 -27.30 -40.49 -32.87
N GLU A 1005 -27.05 -41.19 -33.98
CA GLU A 1005 -27.66 -40.86 -35.28
C GLU A 1005 -29.20 -40.93 -35.24
N ASP A 1006 -29.74 -41.79 -34.35
CA ASP A 1006 -31.17 -41.98 -34.13
C ASP A 1006 -31.71 -41.11 -32.97
N VAL A 1007 -30.94 -40.15 -32.44
CA VAL A 1007 -31.33 -39.36 -31.27
C VAL A 1007 -32.71 -38.71 -31.44
N VAL A 1008 -33.01 -38.18 -32.62
CA VAL A 1008 -34.29 -37.52 -32.92
C VAL A 1008 -35.45 -38.51 -32.88
N SER A 1009 -35.30 -39.70 -33.49
CA SER A 1009 -36.37 -40.72 -33.51
C SER A 1009 -36.61 -41.30 -32.11
N LYS A 1010 -35.55 -41.47 -31.32
CA LYS A 1010 -35.60 -41.90 -29.92
C LYS A 1010 -36.30 -40.88 -29.03
N ILE A 1011 -36.01 -39.58 -29.18
CA ILE A 1011 -36.70 -38.52 -28.45
C ILE A 1011 -38.18 -38.48 -28.81
N ARG A 1012 -38.54 -38.53 -30.10
CA ARG A 1012 -39.94 -38.56 -30.56
C ARG A 1012 -40.72 -39.76 -30.01
N SER A 1013 -40.07 -40.91 -29.92
CA SER A 1013 -40.67 -42.12 -29.36
C SER A 1013 -40.92 -42.01 -27.86
N ALA A 1014 -40.01 -41.36 -27.12
CA ALA A 1014 -40.15 -41.14 -25.69
C ALA A 1014 -41.16 -40.02 -25.36
N LEU A 1015 -41.21 -38.97 -26.18
CA LEU A 1015 -42.08 -37.81 -26.00
C LEU A 1015 -42.91 -37.56 -27.28
N PRO A 1016 -43.95 -38.37 -27.55
CA PRO A 1016 -44.74 -38.27 -28.79
C PRO A 1016 -45.54 -36.96 -28.91
N ASN A 1017 -45.74 -36.25 -27.79
CA ASN A 1017 -46.45 -34.97 -27.75
C ASN A 1017 -45.51 -33.77 -27.52
N LEU A 1018 -44.22 -33.90 -27.87
CA LEU A 1018 -43.24 -32.82 -27.67
C LEU A 1018 -43.57 -31.58 -28.51
N GLN A 1019 -43.74 -30.45 -27.82
CA GLN A 1019 -44.01 -29.12 -28.39
C GLN A 1019 -42.89 -28.10 -28.08
N HIS A 1020 -42.25 -28.21 -26.91
CA HIS A 1020 -41.32 -27.19 -26.40
C HIS A 1020 -39.88 -27.71 -26.40
N VAL A 1021 -38.96 -26.90 -26.94
CA VAL A 1021 -37.53 -27.21 -26.99
C VAL A 1021 -36.73 -26.03 -26.47
N PHE A 1022 -35.78 -26.28 -25.57
CA PHE A 1022 -34.80 -25.29 -25.15
C PHE A 1022 -33.40 -25.72 -25.59
N ASP A 1023 -32.79 -25.00 -26.54
CA ASP A 1023 -31.41 -25.20 -26.94
C ASP A 1023 -30.46 -24.33 -26.13
N THR A 1024 -29.67 -24.98 -25.28
CA THR A 1024 -28.68 -24.33 -24.40
C THR A 1024 -27.26 -24.34 -24.97
N VAL A 1025 -27.07 -24.94 -26.15
CA VAL A 1025 -25.78 -25.02 -26.85
C VAL A 1025 -25.67 -23.93 -27.90
N GLY A 1026 -26.69 -23.81 -28.76
CA GLY A 1026 -26.80 -22.72 -29.73
C GLY A 1026 -25.64 -22.65 -30.74
N ASN A 1027 -25.30 -23.79 -31.36
CA ASN A 1027 -24.35 -23.89 -32.47
C ASN A 1027 -25.09 -24.08 -33.81
N GLU A 1028 -24.36 -24.19 -34.92
CA GLU A 1028 -24.92 -24.26 -36.28
C GLU A 1028 -25.87 -25.44 -36.52
N THR A 1029 -25.79 -26.52 -35.72
CA THR A 1029 -26.58 -27.73 -35.93
C THR A 1029 -27.53 -28.05 -34.78
N SER A 1030 -27.29 -27.52 -33.57
CA SER A 1030 -28.00 -27.90 -32.35
C SER A 1030 -29.47 -27.51 -32.40
N SER A 1031 -29.79 -26.26 -32.72
CA SER A 1031 -31.18 -25.77 -32.71
C SER A 1031 -32.02 -26.50 -33.76
N ALA A 1032 -31.48 -26.68 -34.97
CA ALA A 1032 -32.16 -27.42 -36.04
C ALA A 1032 -32.39 -28.89 -35.66
N THR A 1033 -31.37 -29.56 -35.08
CA THR A 1033 -31.48 -30.97 -34.66
C THR A 1033 -32.46 -31.14 -33.51
N ALA A 1034 -32.40 -30.27 -32.51
CA ALA A 1034 -33.31 -30.28 -31.38
C ALA A 1034 -34.77 -30.03 -31.83
N ALA A 1035 -35.00 -29.04 -32.69
CA ALA A 1035 -36.32 -28.73 -33.24
C ALA A 1035 -36.92 -29.86 -34.08
N ARG A 1036 -36.09 -30.67 -34.78
CA ARG A 1036 -36.57 -31.87 -35.47
C ARG A 1036 -37.18 -32.91 -34.53
N SER A 1037 -36.99 -32.82 -33.22
CA SER A 1037 -37.63 -33.72 -32.25
C SER A 1037 -39.08 -33.33 -31.94
N VAL A 1038 -39.52 -32.11 -32.30
CA VAL A 1038 -40.92 -31.69 -32.17
C VAL A 1038 -41.81 -32.63 -33.00
N SER A 1039 -42.90 -33.06 -32.37
CA SER A 1039 -43.86 -34.01 -32.95
C SER A 1039 -45.25 -33.39 -33.15
N GLN A 1040 -45.50 -32.23 -32.55
CA GLN A 1040 -46.76 -31.49 -32.69
C GLN A 1040 -46.77 -30.60 -33.95
N PRO A 1041 -47.95 -30.29 -34.51
CA PRO A 1041 -48.07 -29.44 -35.70
C PRO A 1041 -47.52 -28.03 -35.52
N GLU A 1042 -47.50 -27.51 -34.29
CA GLU A 1042 -46.95 -26.21 -33.93
C GLU A 1042 -46.00 -26.39 -32.73
N GLY A 1043 -44.72 -26.08 -32.94
CA GLY A 1043 -43.69 -26.16 -31.89
C GLY A 1043 -43.11 -24.80 -31.55
N VAL A 1044 -42.43 -24.73 -30.41
CA VAL A 1044 -41.63 -23.56 -30.01
C VAL A 1044 -40.25 -24.02 -29.59
N LEU A 1045 -39.22 -23.37 -30.15
CA LEU A 1045 -37.84 -23.51 -29.73
C LEU A 1045 -37.36 -22.18 -29.14
N CYS A 1046 -36.85 -22.22 -27.91
CA CYS A 1046 -36.07 -21.12 -27.33
C CYS A 1046 -34.58 -21.47 -27.45
N THR A 1047 -33.73 -20.49 -27.79
CA THR A 1047 -32.28 -20.69 -27.87
C THR A 1047 -31.51 -19.54 -27.24
N VAL A 1048 -30.36 -19.87 -26.66
CA VAL A 1048 -29.40 -18.87 -26.14
C VAL A 1048 -28.62 -18.17 -27.26
N ARG A 1049 -28.75 -18.60 -28.52
CA ARG A 1049 -27.98 -18.06 -29.67
C ARG A 1049 -28.86 -17.93 -30.93
N PRO A 1050 -29.74 -16.92 -31.01
CA PRO A 1050 -30.79 -16.84 -32.03
C PRO A 1050 -30.34 -16.39 -33.43
N GLY A 1051 -29.05 -16.11 -33.62
CA GLY A 1051 -28.51 -15.65 -34.89
C GLY A 1051 -28.79 -16.64 -36.03
N LYS A 1052 -29.03 -16.11 -37.23
CA LYS A 1052 -29.40 -16.87 -38.43
C LYS A 1052 -28.51 -18.10 -38.67
N ALA A 1053 -27.21 -17.99 -38.42
CA ALA A 1053 -26.26 -19.10 -38.57
C ALA A 1053 -26.60 -20.35 -37.73
N ASN A 1054 -27.31 -20.19 -36.60
CA ASN A 1054 -27.68 -21.29 -35.72
C ASN A 1054 -29.13 -21.77 -35.92
N THR A 1055 -29.98 -20.94 -36.53
CA THR A 1055 -31.45 -21.14 -36.56
C THR A 1055 -32.03 -21.29 -37.96
N GLN A 1056 -31.25 -21.07 -39.03
CA GLN A 1056 -31.72 -21.12 -40.42
C GLN A 1056 -32.34 -22.45 -40.85
N ASP A 1057 -31.90 -23.56 -40.26
CA ASP A 1057 -32.34 -24.92 -40.61
C ASP A 1057 -33.40 -25.48 -39.64
N VAL A 1058 -33.98 -24.62 -38.79
CA VAL A 1058 -35.11 -24.99 -37.93
C VAL A 1058 -36.36 -25.23 -38.81
N PRO A 1059 -37.09 -26.33 -38.60
CA PRO A 1059 -38.34 -26.60 -39.34
C PRO A 1059 -39.35 -25.45 -39.22
N SER A 1060 -40.00 -25.10 -40.33
CA SER A 1060 -40.91 -23.95 -40.40
C SER A 1060 -42.13 -24.00 -39.47
N HIS A 1061 -42.51 -25.20 -39.01
CA HIS A 1061 -43.60 -25.41 -38.05
C HIS A 1061 -43.17 -25.16 -36.58
N VAL A 1062 -41.87 -24.88 -36.35
CA VAL A 1062 -41.32 -24.57 -35.03
C VAL A 1062 -40.97 -23.09 -34.97
N LYS A 1063 -41.67 -22.34 -34.13
CA LYS A 1063 -41.38 -20.92 -33.87
C LYS A 1063 -40.07 -20.81 -33.10
N VAL A 1064 -39.11 -20.08 -33.66
CA VAL A 1064 -37.86 -19.74 -32.96
C VAL A 1064 -38.08 -18.51 -32.09
N THR A 1065 -37.70 -18.63 -30.83
CA THR A 1065 -37.66 -17.58 -29.81
C THR A 1065 -36.26 -17.52 -29.20
N ASP A 1066 -35.95 -16.45 -28.48
CA ASP A 1066 -34.64 -16.24 -27.89
C ASP A 1066 -34.74 -15.79 -26.44
N VAL A 1067 -33.73 -16.17 -25.65
CA VAL A 1067 -33.59 -15.69 -24.28
C VAL A 1067 -32.42 -14.71 -24.19
N PHE A 1068 -32.71 -13.48 -23.79
CA PHE A 1068 -31.72 -12.47 -23.49
C PHE A 1068 -31.77 -12.12 -22.00
N VAL A 1069 -30.92 -12.76 -21.20
CA VAL A 1069 -30.99 -12.71 -19.72
C VAL A 1069 -30.96 -11.28 -19.14
N PHE A 1070 -30.34 -10.33 -19.84
CA PHE A 1070 -30.23 -8.96 -19.37
C PHE A 1070 -31.56 -8.18 -19.45
N THR A 1071 -32.62 -8.70 -20.10
CA THR A 1071 -33.98 -8.15 -19.94
C THR A 1071 -34.50 -8.25 -18.51
N ALA A 1072 -33.82 -9.00 -17.63
CA ALA A 1072 -34.06 -8.99 -16.20
C ALA A 1072 -33.81 -7.62 -15.54
N PHE A 1073 -32.95 -6.77 -16.11
CA PHE A 1073 -32.74 -5.42 -15.60
C PHE A 1073 -33.87 -4.49 -16.09
N PRO A 1074 -34.39 -3.58 -15.25
CA PRO A 1074 -35.47 -2.68 -15.62
C PRO A 1074 -34.95 -1.49 -16.44
N THR A 1075 -34.09 -1.77 -17.43
CA THR A 1075 -33.41 -0.78 -18.25
C THR A 1075 -33.46 -1.17 -19.72
N GLU A 1076 -33.37 -0.17 -20.58
CA GLU A 1076 -33.28 -0.38 -22.01
C GLU A 1076 -31.85 -0.77 -22.38
N HIS A 1077 -31.72 -1.76 -23.27
CA HIS A 1077 -30.45 -2.33 -23.65
C HIS A 1077 -30.25 -2.20 -25.16
N SER A 1078 -29.07 -1.76 -25.59
CA SER A 1078 -28.75 -1.65 -27.01
C SER A 1078 -27.37 -2.16 -27.32
N TYR A 1079 -27.22 -2.79 -28.49
CA TYR A 1079 -25.96 -3.33 -28.97
C TYR A 1079 -25.60 -2.72 -30.32
N ARG A 1080 -24.57 -1.85 -30.33
CA ARG A 1080 -23.99 -1.20 -31.53
C ARG A 1080 -25.02 -0.54 -32.47
N GLY A 1081 -26.15 -0.08 -31.92
CA GLY A 1081 -27.26 0.47 -32.69
C GLY A 1081 -27.93 -0.50 -33.67
N LYS A 1082 -27.63 -1.80 -33.60
CA LYS A 1082 -28.17 -2.84 -34.51
C LYS A 1082 -29.22 -3.74 -33.85
N ALA A 1083 -29.05 -4.03 -32.57
CA ALA A 1083 -30.01 -4.77 -31.77
C ALA A 1083 -30.39 -3.94 -30.56
N HIS A 1084 -31.67 -4.00 -30.20
CA HIS A 1084 -32.28 -3.15 -29.20
C HIS A 1084 -33.34 -3.97 -28.46
N TRP A 1085 -33.26 -3.96 -27.14
CA TRP A 1085 -34.19 -4.63 -26.26
C TRP A 1085 -34.83 -3.57 -25.36
N PRO A 1086 -36.14 -3.32 -25.51
CA PRO A 1086 -36.85 -2.36 -24.68
C PRO A 1086 -36.92 -2.86 -23.23
N VAL A 1087 -37.25 -1.96 -22.31
CA VAL A 1087 -37.50 -2.32 -20.90
C VAL A 1087 -38.61 -3.38 -20.83
N LYS A 1088 -38.30 -4.56 -20.27
CA LYS A 1088 -39.27 -5.64 -20.06
C LYS A 1088 -39.54 -5.86 -18.57
N MET A 1089 -40.49 -5.10 -18.03
CA MET A 1089 -40.83 -5.20 -16.62
C MET A 1089 -41.38 -6.58 -16.20
N ASN A 1090 -41.96 -7.35 -17.12
CA ASN A 1090 -42.38 -8.73 -16.83
C ASN A 1090 -41.17 -9.65 -16.58
N ASP A 1091 -40.13 -9.57 -17.42
CA ASP A 1091 -38.89 -10.33 -17.23
C ASP A 1091 -38.18 -9.91 -15.94
N HIS A 1092 -38.18 -8.61 -15.62
CA HIS A 1092 -37.66 -8.11 -14.35
C HIS A 1092 -38.42 -8.70 -13.15
N LYS A 1093 -39.76 -8.68 -13.16
CA LYS A 1093 -40.59 -9.25 -12.09
C LYS A 1093 -40.36 -10.75 -11.94
N LEU A 1094 -40.40 -11.50 -13.05
CA LEU A 1094 -40.11 -12.93 -13.06
C LEU A 1094 -38.73 -13.23 -12.45
N SER A 1095 -37.71 -12.48 -12.85
CA SER A 1095 -36.35 -12.65 -12.34
C SER A 1095 -36.25 -12.30 -10.86
N ALA A 1096 -36.86 -11.19 -10.43
CA ALA A 1096 -36.83 -10.75 -9.03
C ALA A 1096 -37.56 -11.73 -8.10
N ASP A 1097 -38.70 -12.26 -8.52
CA ASP A 1097 -39.45 -13.28 -7.78
C ASP A 1097 -38.64 -14.57 -7.67
N PHE A 1098 -37.92 -14.96 -8.72
CA PHE A 1098 -37.04 -16.13 -8.70
C PHE A 1098 -35.82 -15.93 -7.78
N HIS A 1099 -35.13 -14.79 -7.87
CA HIS A 1099 -33.98 -14.50 -7.01
C HIS A 1099 -34.34 -14.44 -5.53
N SER A 1100 -35.55 -13.97 -5.20
CA SER A 1100 -36.05 -14.00 -3.81
C SER A 1100 -36.19 -15.42 -3.23
N GLN A 1101 -36.28 -16.44 -4.08
CA GLN A 1101 -36.39 -17.85 -3.67
C GLN A 1101 -35.04 -18.58 -3.68
N LEU A 1102 -34.01 -18.05 -4.34
CA LEU A 1102 -32.74 -18.75 -4.57
C LEU A 1102 -32.03 -19.11 -3.26
N GLU A 1103 -32.02 -18.22 -2.27
CA GLU A 1103 -31.45 -18.50 -0.94
C GLU A 1103 -32.08 -19.77 -0.32
N THR A 1104 -33.42 -19.86 -0.36
CA THR A 1104 -34.13 -21.03 0.19
C THR A 1104 -33.94 -22.29 -0.65
N LEU A 1105 -34.05 -22.17 -1.98
CA LEU A 1105 -33.93 -23.30 -2.91
C LEU A 1105 -32.53 -23.92 -2.89
N LEU A 1106 -31.49 -23.10 -2.77
CA LEU A 1106 -30.11 -23.56 -2.62
C LEU A 1106 -29.87 -24.10 -1.21
N GLY A 1107 -30.31 -23.38 -0.17
CA GLY A 1107 -30.10 -23.76 1.23
C GLY A 1107 -30.71 -25.13 1.58
N ASN A 1108 -31.89 -25.44 1.05
CA ASN A 1108 -32.54 -26.74 1.26
C ASN A 1108 -32.15 -27.81 0.22
N GLY A 1109 -31.30 -27.48 -0.76
CA GLY A 1109 -30.82 -28.40 -1.80
C GLY A 1109 -31.83 -28.76 -2.89
N SER A 1110 -32.96 -28.06 -2.99
CA SER A 1110 -33.95 -28.19 -4.07
C SER A 1110 -33.38 -27.74 -5.42
N LEU A 1111 -32.47 -26.76 -5.38
CA LEU A 1111 -31.62 -26.35 -6.49
C LEU A 1111 -30.16 -26.56 -6.07
N LYS A 1112 -29.33 -27.09 -6.96
CA LYS A 1112 -27.90 -27.30 -6.69
C LYS A 1112 -27.05 -26.48 -7.66
N PRO A 1113 -26.01 -25.77 -7.17
CA PRO A 1113 -25.04 -25.12 -8.03
C PRO A 1113 -24.37 -26.09 -9.00
N SER A 1114 -23.80 -25.55 -10.08
CA SER A 1114 -22.94 -26.35 -10.94
C SER A 1114 -21.58 -26.57 -10.25
N PRO A 1115 -20.93 -27.73 -10.43
CA PRO A 1115 -19.56 -27.94 -9.97
C PRO A 1115 -18.64 -26.83 -10.48
N VAL A 1116 -17.70 -26.38 -9.66
CA VAL A 1116 -16.78 -25.29 -10.01
C VAL A 1116 -15.35 -25.77 -10.15
N ARG A 1117 -14.62 -25.19 -11.10
CA ARG A 1117 -13.18 -25.33 -11.25
C ARG A 1117 -12.53 -23.97 -11.00
N LEU A 1118 -11.76 -23.89 -9.91
CA LEU A 1118 -10.99 -22.69 -9.60
C LEU A 1118 -9.84 -22.51 -10.61
N MET A 1119 -9.76 -21.31 -11.18
CA MET A 1119 -8.73 -20.91 -12.14
C MET A 1119 -7.58 -20.12 -11.46
N GLY A 1120 -7.63 -20.00 -10.14
CA GLY A 1120 -6.78 -19.15 -9.31
C GLY A 1120 -7.29 -17.71 -9.21
N GLN A 1121 -6.41 -16.82 -8.79
CA GLN A 1121 -6.67 -15.39 -8.66
C GLN A 1121 -7.07 -14.73 -9.99
N LEU A 1122 -8.03 -13.82 -9.92
CA LEU A 1122 -8.50 -13.02 -11.03
C LEU A 1122 -7.35 -12.13 -11.55
N SER A 1123 -6.92 -12.40 -12.78
CA SER A 1123 -5.86 -11.66 -13.47
C SER A 1123 -6.08 -11.72 -14.98
N PRO A 1124 -5.48 -10.82 -15.79
CA PRO A 1124 -5.57 -10.91 -17.24
C PRO A 1124 -5.24 -12.32 -17.77
N SER A 1125 -4.17 -12.94 -17.23
CA SER A 1125 -3.70 -14.26 -17.66
C SER A 1125 -4.66 -15.41 -17.31
N SER A 1126 -5.32 -15.38 -16.15
CA SER A 1126 -6.28 -16.42 -15.76
C SER A 1126 -7.57 -16.32 -16.56
N VAL A 1127 -8.03 -15.09 -16.85
CA VAL A 1127 -9.21 -14.86 -17.71
C VAL A 1127 -8.93 -15.29 -19.15
N GLU A 1128 -7.77 -14.95 -19.72
CA GLU A 1128 -7.38 -15.39 -21.07
C GLU A 1128 -7.33 -16.93 -21.18
N ARG A 1129 -6.77 -17.61 -20.17
CA ARG A 1129 -6.75 -19.07 -20.10
C ARG A 1129 -8.15 -19.67 -20.08
N ALA A 1130 -9.09 -19.09 -19.33
CA ALA A 1130 -10.48 -19.55 -19.31
C ALA A 1130 -11.17 -19.37 -20.67
N MET A 1131 -10.91 -18.24 -21.33
CA MET A 1131 -11.40 -17.98 -22.69
C MET A 1131 -10.85 -19.00 -23.70
N ASP A 1132 -9.57 -19.35 -23.61
CA ASP A 1132 -8.96 -20.36 -24.48
C ASP A 1132 -9.53 -21.76 -24.25
N LEU A 1133 -9.74 -22.17 -23.00
CA LEU A 1133 -10.41 -23.44 -22.69
C LEU A 1133 -11.82 -23.50 -23.28
N ASN A 1134 -12.53 -22.37 -23.31
CA ASN A 1134 -13.84 -22.27 -23.94
C ASN A 1134 -13.74 -22.38 -25.48
N ARG A 1135 -12.76 -21.71 -26.11
CA ARG A 1135 -12.51 -21.82 -27.58
C ARG A 1135 -12.19 -23.26 -27.99
N GLN A 1136 -11.44 -23.97 -27.16
CA GLN A 1136 -11.05 -25.36 -27.38
C GLN A 1136 -12.16 -26.37 -27.09
N GLY A 1137 -13.33 -25.94 -26.59
CA GLY A 1137 -14.42 -26.85 -26.21
C GLY A 1137 -14.06 -27.80 -25.05
N SER A 1138 -13.06 -27.44 -24.24
CA SER A 1138 -12.49 -28.31 -23.19
C SER A 1138 -13.22 -28.20 -21.84
N ILE A 1139 -14.26 -27.38 -21.76
CA ILE A 1139 -15.08 -27.18 -20.54
C ILE A 1139 -16.28 -28.12 -20.62
N SER A 1140 -16.48 -28.98 -19.61
CA SER A 1140 -17.60 -29.92 -19.61
C SER A 1140 -18.09 -30.23 -18.19
N GLY A 1141 -19.34 -29.87 -17.89
CA GLY A 1141 -20.01 -30.24 -16.65
C GLY A 1141 -19.57 -29.49 -15.40
N GLU A 1142 -18.77 -28.43 -15.56
CA GLU A 1142 -18.28 -27.55 -14.51
C GLU A 1142 -18.31 -26.08 -15.01
N LYS A 1143 -18.27 -25.13 -14.08
CA LYS A 1143 -18.12 -23.69 -14.37
C LYS A 1143 -16.74 -23.22 -13.89
N LEU A 1144 -16.05 -22.44 -14.72
CA LEU A 1144 -14.75 -21.88 -14.33
C LEU A 1144 -14.98 -20.66 -13.43
N VAL A 1145 -14.27 -20.58 -12.31
CA VAL A 1145 -14.41 -19.53 -11.30
C VAL A 1145 -13.03 -18.98 -10.94
N PHE A 1146 -12.93 -17.67 -10.78
CA PHE A 1146 -11.74 -16.96 -10.33
C PHE A 1146 -11.95 -16.51 -8.88
N GLU A 1147 -10.89 -16.59 -8.08
CA GLU A 1147 -10.85 -15.89 -6.79
C GLU A 1147 -10.69 -14.39 -7.06
N GLY A 1148 -11.41 -13.54 -6.33
CA GLY A 1148 -11.35 -12.09 -6.42
C GLY A 1148 -9.97 -11.55 -6.05
N PHE A 1149 -9.77 -10.24 -6.26
CA PHE A 1149 -8.50 -9.59 -5.92
C PHE A 1149 -8.19 -9.71 -4.40
N PRO A 1150 -6.92 -9.88 -4.01
CA PRO A 1150 -6.51 -10.12 -2.63
C PRO A 1150 -6.78 -8.95 -1.68
#